data_AF-A0A7C4FZZ0-F1
#
_entry.id   AF-A0A7C4FZZ0-F1
#
_cell.length_a   1.000
_cell.length_b   1.000
_cell.length_c   1.000
_cell.angle_alpha   90.00
_cell.angle_beta   90.00
_cell.angle_gamma   90.00
#
_symmetry.space_group_name_H-M   'P 1'
#
loop_
_entity.id
_entity.type
_entity.pdbx_description
1 polymer ?
#
loop_
_entity_poly.entity_id
_entity_poly.type
_entity_poly.pdbx_seq_one_letter_code
_entity_poly.pdbx_strand_id
1 'polypeptide(L)'
;MPLISVVGRRSAKVRFLLLGLYLVLGIGSVTMVYPFLLMLAMSVSGRSDFHEMRLIPRYWVSDAALFRKYLLDLTPMDRPAWWPGEPMPVGANAAWFGKDRWFTARDVYEEDLADVMAIPEPQRRAMAEDLREFLATRCPPEFRIPCGIFDPDAALSLRPDYHAWLQKRYGSLEAVNRAYNDTAETWEELGVVLENFNRQPGATVRERDWREFLETRPPERIALYDADFAVSQFMRSEELPPDYEGERDAAGRILRTRLTFDDLDAGTFGEVRRARFLRSYAPARFVCLDLPRAEAAWREFLISKQQNPDIPLPDRLPPGGEVAGFWSQFLQRACPPEAIRLRRTEEAWRSFLRDRYGTVASLNRAYGTAYLAFEQVRMPWAAFRYDSFLREKEGLRLRYLTHNFKRVFDFIAKHGSALRVTAIYILLALAGALTVNPLAAYAMSRFKLRESYHILIFLLATMTFPAEVLMIPNFLMIKSFPLAAVVLVLTTLAVFFLLTQVMGKRFPVALSATLALVAIVFVLLRGLPWIEQRLGLPVSVSLMNTFWALILPGLANGYGIFLLKGFFDSLPPELYEAGLIDGAGELTMFWRITMPMSKPILAVIALGAFGAAYGAFMHAFLICQDPKMWTLMVFLYEFQQMHTVPMVMASLVVAALPTLLVFIVCQNIILRGIVIPTFK
;
A
#
# COMPACT_ATOMS: atom_id res chain seq x y z
N MET A 1 14.81 48.23 -11.70
CA MET A 1 14.91 48.43 -13.16
C MET A 1 14.88 47.07 -13.85
N PRO A 2 14.18 46.88 -14.98
CA PRO A 2 14.24 45.62 -15.72
C PRO A 2 15.67 45.39 -16.23
N LEU A 3 16.21 44.19 -16.00
CA LEU A 3 17.56 43.79 -16.43
C LEU A 3 17.78 43.94 -17.96
N ILE A 4 16.69 43.94 -18.74
CA ILE A 4 16.71 44.09 -20.20
C ILE A 4 15.85 45.30 -20.57
N SER A 5 16.48 46.33 -21.14
CA SER A 5 15.79 47.51 -21.64
C SER A 5 14.84 47.15 -22.79
N VAL A 6 13.74 47.89 -22.92
CA VAL A 6 12.73 47.68 -23.98
C VAL A 6 13.36 47.78 -25.38
N VAL A 7 14.35 48.67 -25.54
CA VAL A 7 15.12 48.86 -26.80
C VAL A 7 16.07 47.67 -27.05
N GLY A 8 16.70 47.13 -26.01
CA GLY A 8 17.63 46.01 -26.11
C GLY A 8 17.00 44.70 -26.60
N ARG A 9 15.69 44.49 -26.40
CA ARG A 9 14.95 43.29 -26.86
C ARG A 9 14.95 43.08 -28.38
N ARG A 10 15.27 44.12 -29.17
CA ARG A 10 15.35 44.00 -30.64
C ARG A 10 16.71 43.45 -31.13
N SER A 11 17.75 43.47 -30.30
CA SER A 11 19.06 42.92 -30.65
C SER A 11 19.03 41.39 -30.76
N ALA A 12 19.66 40.85 -31.80
CA ALA A 12 19.74 39.40 -32.01
C ALA A 12 20.36 38.68 -30.81
N LYS A 13 21.40 39.27 -30.18
CA LYS A 13 22.05 38.72 -28.98
C LYS A 13 21.07 38.58 -27.80
N VAL A 14 20.21 39.57 -27.59
CA VAL A 14 19.20 39.56 -26.52
C VAL A 14 18.08 38.58 -26.83
N ARG A 15 17.68 38.44 -28.11
CA ARG A 15 16.70 37.43 -28.53
C ARG A 15 17.21 36.00 -28.30
N PHE A 16 18.48 35.72 -28.62
CA PHE A 16 19.10 34.43 -28.31
C PHE A 16 19.17 34.15 -26.81
N LEU A 17 19.51 35.16 -26.00
CA LEU A 17 19.52 35.04 -24.54
C LEU A 17 18.12 34.77 -23.97
N LEU A 18 17.09 35.47 -24.46
CA LEU A 18 15.70 35.24 -24.08
C LEU A 18 15.21 33.85 -24.52
N LEU A 19 15.56 33.42 -25.74
CA LEU A 19 15.24 32.08 -26.22
C LEU A 19 15.90 31.01 -25.32
N GLY A 20 17.17 31.18 -24.97
CA GLY A 20 17.88 30.30 -24.04
C GLY A 20 17.19 30.23 -22.67
N LEU A 21 16.78 31.39 -22.13
CA LEU A 21 16.03 31.45 -20.87
C LEU A 21 14.69 30.72 -20.97
N TYR A 22 13.91 30.94 -22.04
CA TYR A 22 12.64 30.24 -22.24
C TYR A 22 12.82 28.74 -22.44
N LEU A 23 13.89 28.31 -23.12
CA LEU A 23 14.21 26.89 -23.25
C LEU A 23 14.54 26.26 -21.89
N VAL A 24 15.38 26.91 -21.07
CA VAL A 24 15.71 26.43 -19.72
C VAL A 24 14.45 26.36 -18.84
N LEU A 25 13.62 27.40 -18.85
CA LEU A 25 12.36 27.43 -18.12
C LEU A 25 11.37 26.38 -18.65
N GLY A 26 11.32 26.15 -19.96
CA GLY A 26 10.49 25.13 -20.60
C GLY A 26 10.91 23.72 -20.20
N ILE A 27 12.22 23.42 -20.25
CA ILE A 27 12.78 22.14 -19.79
C ILE A 27 12.48 21.95 -18.30
N GLY A 28 12.73 22.97 -17.47
CA GLY A 28 12.39 22.93 -16.05
C GLY A 28 10.91 22.62 -15.80
N SER A 29 10.01 23.29 -16.53
CA SER A 29 8.57 23.06 -16.45
C SER A 29 8.19 21.63 -16.83
N VAL A 30 8.75 21.08 -17.92
CA VAL A 30 8.51 19.69 -18.34
C VAL A 30 9.00 18.71 -17.28
N THR A 31 10.18 18.92 -16.71
CA THR A 31 10.72 18.04 -15.65
C THR A 31 9.90 18.07 -14.36
N MET A 32 9.18 19.16 -14.08
CA MET A 32 8.27 19.25 -12.93
C MET A 32 6.90 18.62 -13.21
N VAL A 33 6.37 18.76 -14.43
CA VAL A 33 5.04 18.27 -14.79
C VAL A 33 5.06 16.77 -15.10
N TYR A 34 6.13 16.25 -15.71
CA TYR A 34 6.22 14.85 -16.13
C TYR A 34 6.01 13.84 -14.98
N PRO A 35 6.67 13.96 -13.81
CA PRO A 35 6.43 13.05 -12.69
C PRO A 35 4.97 13.08 -12.20
N PHE A 36 4.31 14.23 -12.23
CA PHE A 36 2.92 14.36 -11.84
C PHE A 36 1.97 13.68 -12.85
N LEU A 37 2.22 13.85 -14.15
CA LEU A 37 1.46 13.14 -15.19
C LEU A 37 1.67 11.63 -15.11
N LEU A 38 2.89 11.20 -14.81
CA LEU A 38 3.21 9.80 -14.60
C LEU A 38 2.48 9.25 -13.36
N MET A 39 2.47 9.99 -12.25
CA MET A 39 1.71 9.63 -11.04
C MET A 39 0.21 9.50 -11.34
N LEU A 40 -0.38 10.41 -12.10
CA LEU A 40 -1.77 10.32 -12.55
C LEU A 40 -2.02 9.07 -13.41
N ALA A 41 -1.15 8.78 -14.37
CA ALA A 41 -1.28 7.58 -15.21
C ALA A 41 -1.14 6.28 -14.39
N MET A 42 -0.20 6.25 -13.45
CA MET A 42 0.02 5.10 -12.57
C MET A 42 -1.12 4.92 -11.57
N SER A 43 -1.80 5.99 -11.15
CA SER A 43 -2.94 5.92 -10.23
C SER A 43 -4.14 5.15 -10.78
N VAL A 44 -4.28 5.09 -12.10
CA VAL A 44 -5.35 4.35 -12.81
C VAL A 44 -4.83 3.07 -13.47
N SER A 45 -3.56 2.75 -13.25
CA SER A 45 -2.95 1.50 -13.67
C SER A 45 -3.33 0.37 -12.70
N GLY A 46 -3.12 -0.86 -13.12
CA GLY A 46 -3.31 -2.06 -12.32
C GLY A 46 -2.02 -2.86 -12.25
N ARG A 47 -2.14 -4.09 -11.75
CA ARG A 47 -1.00 -5.01 -11.59
C ARG A 47 -0.32 -5.34 -12.92
N SER A 48 -1.05 -5.24 -14.03
CA SER A 48 -0.60 -5.65 -15.36
C SER A 48 0.30 -4.65 -16.07
N ASP A 49 0.08 -3.35 -15.79
CA ASP A 49 0.47 -2.23 -16.66
C ASP A 49 1.26 -1.15 -15.91
N PHE A 50 1.37 -1.21 -14.58
CA PHE A 50 2.13 -0.21 -13.81
C PHE A 50 3.62 -0.17 -14.14
N HIS A 51 4.20 -1.29 -14.59
CA HIS A 51 5.60 -1.36 -15.01
C HIS A 51 5.90 -0.63 -16.31
N GLU A 52 4.89 -0.37 -17.14
CA GLU A 52 5.12 0.27 -18.43
C GLU A 52 5.52 1.74 -18.29
N MET A 53 5.22 2.38 -17.15
CA MET A 53 5.52 3.78 -16.84
C MET A 53 5.15 4.75 -17.99
N ARG A 54 3.98 4.51 -18.60
CA ARG A 54 3.47 5.31 -19.72
C ARG A 54 2.51 6.37 -19.22
N LEU A 55 2.53 7.55 -19.86
CA LEU A 55 1.57 8.62 -19.59
C LEU A 55 0.14 8.24 -19.99
N ILE A 56 -0.01 7.42 -21.03
CA ILE A 56 -1.31 6.92 -21.49
C ILE A 56 -1.32 5.40 -21.29
N PRO A 57 -2.11 4.88 -20.34
CA PRO A 57 -2.23 3.44 -20.12
C PRO A 57 -2.74 2.71 -21.38
N ARG A 58 -2.09 1.61 -21.77
CA ARG A 58 -2.42 0.92 -23.04
C ARG A 58 -3.85 0.38 -23.08
N TYR A 59 -4.44 0.06 -21.93
CA TYR A 59 -5.83 -0.44 -21.86
C TYR A 59 -6.88 0.59 -22.33
N TRP A 60 -6.52 1.87 -22.42
CA TRP A 60 -7.40 2.89 -22.97
C TRP A 60 -7.54 2.75 -24.50
N VAL A 61 -6.43 2.44 -25.16
CA VAL A 61 -6.33 2.47 -26.64
C VAL A 61 -6.40 1.07 -27.25
N SER A 62 -5.99 0.04 -26.51
CA SER A 62 -5.90 -1.34 -26.99
C SER A 62 -6.84 -2.27 -26.22
N ASP A 63 -7.77 -2.90 -26.95
CA ASP A 63 -8.65 -3.93 -26.41
C ASP A 63 -7.86 -5.16 -25.96
N ALA A 64 -6.75 -5.50 -26.63
CA ALA A 64 -5.87 -6.58 -26.22
C ALA A 64 -5.23 -6.27 -24.85
N ALA A 65 -4.78 -5.03 -24.63
CA ALA A 65 -4.24 -4.61 -23.34
C ALA A 65 -5.31 -4.59 -22.24
N LEU A 66 -6.53 -4.16 -22.56
CA LEU A 66 -7.67 -4.18 -21.63
C LEU A 66 -8.10 -5.62 -21.29
N PHE A 67 -8.13 -6.51 -22.28
CA PHE A 67 -8.47 -7.91 -22.08
C PHE A 67 -7.40 -8.62 -21.23
N ARG A 68 -6.12 -8.37 -21.49
CA ARG A 68 -5.01 -8.85 -20.67
C ARG A 68 -5.16 -8.43 -19.20
N LYS A 69 -5.50 -7.16 -18.97
CA LYS A 69 -5.74 -6.61 -17.64
C LYS A 69 -6.91 -7.30 -16.94
N TYR A 70 -8.02 -7.51 -17.65
CA TYR A 70 -9.17 -8.29 -17.18
C TYR A 70 -8.79 -9.73 -16.78
N LEU A 71 -8.01 -10.42 -17.61
CA LEU A 71 -7.55 -11.79 -17.33
C LEU A 71 -6.70 -11.87 -16.05
N LEU A 72 -5.86 -10.86 -15.80
CA LEU A 72 -5.02 -10.80 -14.60
C LEU A 72 -5.79 -10.49 -13.32
N ASP A 73 -6.92 -9.78 -13.41
CA ASP A 73 -7.78 -9.56 -12.24
C ASP A 73 -8.62 -10.78 -11.89
N LEU A 74 -8.93 -11.64 -12.87
CA LEU A 74 -9.59 -12.92 -12.63
C LEU A 74 -8.68 -13.94 -11.91
N THR A 75 -7.36 -13.68 -11.85
CA THR A 75 -6.42 -14.53 -11.11
C THR A 75 -6.23 -14.01 -9.67
N PRO A 76 -6.64 -14.78 -8.64
CA PRO A 76 -6.39 -14.40 -7.26
C PRO A 76 -4.88 -14.37 -6.97
N MET A 77 -4.42 -13.34 -6.25
CA MET A 77 -3.08 -13.29 -5.63
C MET A 77 -3.23 -13.06 -4.14
N ASP A 78 -2.40 -13.76 -3.38
CA ASP A 78 -2.39 -13.71 -1.92
C ASP A 78 -1.55 -12.56 -1.35
N ARG A 79 -0.76 -11.86 -2.19
CA ARG A 79 0.06 -10.72 -1.75
C ARG A 79 0.11 -9.58 -2.77
N PRO A 80 0.23 -8.31 -2.32
CA PRO A 80 0.52 -7.18 -3.21
C PRO A 80 1.85 -7.43 -3.93
N ALA A 81 1.90 -7.33 -5.26
CA ALA A 81 3.17 -7.33 -5.98
C ALA A 81 3.87 -5.99 -5.72
N TRP A 82 4.99 -6.02 -5.01
CA TRP A 82 5.73 -4.82 -4.59
C TRP A 82 6.79 -4.39 -5.61
N TRP A 83 7.35 -5.31 -6.42
CA TRP A 83 8.50 -5.05 -7.29
C TRP A 83 8.34 -5.56 -8.73
N PRO A 84 8.95 -4.88 -9.73
CA PRO A 84 9.08 -5.41 -11.09
C PRO A 84 9.77 -6.77 -11.12
N GLY A 85 9.10 -7.76 -11.71
CA GLY A 85 9.65 -9.08 -11.95
C GLY A 85 9.42 -10.11 -10.83
N GLU A 86 8.64 -9.80 -9.79
CA GLU A 86 8.19 -10.87 -8.89
C GLU A 86 7.36 -11.91 -9.68
N PRO A 87 7.73 -13.20 -9.64
CA PRO A 87 6.93 -14.24 -10.27
C PRO A 87 5.56 -14.27 -9.61
N MET A 88 4.52 -14.00 -10.39
CA MET A 88 3.16 -14.02 -9.89
C MET A 88 2.81 -15.42 -9.35
N PRO A 89 2.22 -15.52 -8.14
CA PRO A 89 1.69 -16.78 -7.65
C PRO A 89 0.58 -17.29 -8.57
N VAL A 90 0.44 -18.61 -8.64
CA VAL A 90 -0.51 -19.30 -9.49
C VAL A 90 -1.91 -19.14 -8.91
N GLY A 91 -2.87 -18.70 -9.74
CA GLY A 91 -4.26 -18.58 -9.32
C GLY A 91 -4.86 -19.96 -9.05
N ALA A 92 -5.40 -20.12 -7.85
CA ALA A 92 -5.76 -21.38 -7.19
C ALA A 92 -6.79 -22.30 -7.90
N ASN A 93 -7.41 -21.84 -8.99
CA ASN A 93 -8.45 -22.60 -9.71
C ASN A 93 -8.07 -22.96 -11.16
N ALA A 94 -6.97 -22.46 -11.70
CA ALA A 94 -6.79 -22.50 -13.15
C ALA A 94 -6.24 -23.84 -13.68
N ALA A 95 -5.56 -24.63 -12.84
CA ALA A 95 -4.97 -25.90 -13.25
C ALA A 95 -6.00 -27.03 -13.40
N TRP A 96 -7.03 -27.07 -12.56
CA TRP A 96 -7.92 -28.24 -12.42
C TRP A 96 -9.18 -28.21 -13.31
N PHE A 97 -9.37 -27.12 -14.04
CA PHE A 97 -10.58 -26.82 -14.79
C PHE A 97 -10.47 -27.02 -16.31
N GLY A 98 -9.50 -27.79 -16.80
CA GLY A 98 -9.48 -28.14 -18.23
C GLY A 98 -8.65 -27.23 -19.12
N LYS A 99 -7.64 -26.55 -18.56
CA LYS A 99 -6.46 -26.20 -19.35
C LYS A 99 -5.51 -27.40 -19.22
N ASP A 100 -5.04 -27.90 -20.36
CA ASP A 100 -4.01 -28.95 -20.35
C ASP A 100 -2.79 -28.51 -19.55
N ARG A 101 -2.56 -27.20 -19.38
CA ARG A 101 -1.35 -26.58 -18.84
C ARG A 101 -1.59 -25.87 -17.52
N TRP A 102 -0.56 -25.89 -16.65
CA TRP A 102 -0.52 -25.12 -15.40
C TRP A 102 -0.59 -23.62 -15.68
N PHE A 103 -1.79 -23.04 -15.62
CA PHE A 103 -1.99 -21.63 -15.95
C PHE A 103 -1.51 -20.71 -14.84
N THR A 104 -0.35 -20.11 -15.06
CA THR A 104 0.24 -19.07 -14.24
C THR A 104 -0.15 -17.70 -14.79
N ALA A 105 -0.07 -16.64 -13.98
CA ALA A 105 -0.31 -15.30 -14.52
C ALA A 105 0.75 -14.84 -15.53
N ARG A 106 1.88 -15.56 -15.64
CA ARG A 106 2.86 -15.40 -16.72
C ARG A 106 2.33 -15.90 -18.07
N ASP A 107 1.42 -16.87 -18.08
CA ASP A 107 0.75 -17.34 -19.30
C ASP A 107 -0.14 -16.27 -19.93
N VAL A 108 -0.67 -15.34 -19.14
CA VAL A 108 -1.38 -14.15 -19.68
C VAL A 108 -0.42 -13.22 -20.44
N TYR A 109 0.90 -13.34 -20.22
CA TYR A 109 1.91 -12.60 -20.97
C TYR A 109 2.45 -13.37 -22.18
N GLU A 110 2.26 -14.70 -22.21
CA GLU A 110 2.76 -15.62 -23.22
C GLU A 110 1.65 -16.14 -24.17
N GLU A 111 0.37 -16.01 -23.81
CA GLU A 111 -0.78 -16.30 -24.67
C GLU A 111 -0.89 -15.26 -25.78
N ASP A 112 -0.94 -15.73 -27.03
CA ASP A 112 -1.29 -14.87 -28.15
C ASP A 112 -2.78 -14.53 -28.09
N LEU A 113 -3.07 -13.37 -27.48
CA LEU A 113 -4.43 -12.86 -27.40
C LEU A 113 -4.99 -12.56 -28.79
N ALA A 114 -4.16 -12.40 -29.82
CA ALA A 114 -4.63 -12.12 -31.18
C ALA A 114 -5.45 -13.29 -31.74
N ASP A 115 -5.02 -14.54 -31.52
CA ASP A 115 -5.73 -15.73 -31.98
C ASP A 115 -7.11 -15.85 -31.33
N VAL A 116 -7.18 -15.60 -30.02
CA VAL A 116 -8.43 -15.63 -29.26
C VAL A 116 -9.38 -14.52 -29.70
N MET A 117 -8.84 -13.33 -29.96
CA MET A 117 -9.59 -12.18 -30.42
C MET A 117 -10.03 -12.30 -31.88
N ALA A 118 -9.35 -13.13 -32.69
CA ALA A 118 -9.68 -13.39 -34.08
C ALA A 118 -10.83 -14.41 -34.25
N ILE A 119 -11.23 -15.13 -33.20
CA ILE A 119 -12.32 -16.11 -33.27
C ILE A 119 -13.63 -15.40 -33.67
N PRO A 120 -14.27 -15.80 -34.80
CA PRO A 120 -15.53 -15.25 -35.24
C PRO A 120 -16.62 -15.30 -34.16
N GLU A 121 -17.42 -14.24 -34.07
CA GLU A 121 -18.45 -14.10 -33.03
C GLU A 121 -19.41 -15.30 -32.91
N PRO A 122 -19.96 -15.87 -34.00
CA PRO A 122 -20.86 -17.02 -33.89
C PRO A 122 -20.19 -18.24 -33.25
N GLN A 123 -18.94 -18.51 -33.61
CA GLN A 123 -18.17 -19.65 -33.10
C GLN A 123 -17.77 -19.42 -31.65
N ARG A 124 -17.30 -18.22 -31.31
CA ARG A 124 -16.96 -17.82 -29.94
C ARG A 124 -18.17 -17.93 -29.01
N ARG A 125 -19.35 -17.44 -29.46
CA ARG A 125 -20.58 -17.52 -28.66
C ARG A 125 -21.00 -18.96 -28.44
N ALA A 126 -20.97 -19.81 -29.46
CA ALA A 126 -21.26 -21.24 -29.33
C ALA A 126 -20.34 -21.91 -28.28
N MET A 127 -19.03 -21.69 -28.40
CA MET A 127 -18.05 -22.16 -27.42
C MET A 127 -18.33 -21.67 -25.99
N ALA A 128 -18.66 -20.39 -25.83
CA ALA A 128 -18.89 -19.77 -24.53
C ALA A 128 -20.22 -20.23 -23.89
N GLU A 129 -21.28 -20.40 -24.68
CA GLU A 129 -22.59 -20.87 -24.21
C GLU A 129 -22.54 -22.33 -23.79
N ASP A 130 -21.90 -23.17 -24.60
CA ASP A 130 -21.71 -24.59 -24.29
C ASP A 130 -20.91 -24.77 -23.00
N LEU A 131 -19.81 -24.01 -22.82
CA LEU A 131 -19.04 -24.08 -21.58
C LEU A 131 -19.85 -23.57 -20.39
N ARG A 132 -20.63 -22.49 -20.55
CA ARG A 132 -21.49 -21.97 -19.48
C ARG A 132 -22.55 -22.98 -19.05
N GLU A 133 -23.19 -23.65 -20.00
CA GLU A 133 -24.19 -24.68 -19.76
C GLU A 133 -23.57 -25.90 -19.08
N PHE A 134 -22.41 -26.35 -19.55
CA PHE A 134 -21.67 -27.43 -18.91
C PHE A 134 -21.35 -27.10 -17.45
N LEU A 135 -20.80 -25.91 -17.18
CA LEU A 135 -20.48 -25.45 -15.83
C LEU A 135 -21.71 -25.44 -14.92
N ALA A 136 -22.88 -25.07 -15.44
CA ALA A 136 -24.13 -25.04 -14.69
C ALA A 136 -24.72 -26.45 -14.43
N THR A 137 -24.68 -27.34 -15.42
CA THR A 137 -25.53 -28.55 -15.45
C THR A 137 -24.76 -29.87 -15.28
N ARG A 138 -23.56 -29.98 -15.83
CA ARG A 138 -22.82 -31.25 -15.96
C ARG A 138 -21.44 -31.23 -15.30
N CYS A 139 -20.89 -30.05 -14.99
CA CYS A 139 -19.62 -29.91 -14.29
C CYS A 139 -19.76 -30.53 -12.89
N PRO A 140 -18.92 -31.51 -12.54
CA PRO A 140 -19.02 -32.16 -11.23
C PRO A 140 -18.81 -31.16 -10.08
N PRO A 141 -19.59 -31.25 -8.99
CA PRO A 141 -19.58 -30.26 -7.91
C PRO A 141 -18.20 -30.08 -7.25
N GLU A 142 -17.38 -31.14 -7.20
CA GLU A 142 -16.02 -31.13 -6.70
C GLU A 142 -15.06 -30.20 -7.45
N PHE A 143 -15.37 -29.89 -8.72
CA PHE A 143 -14.63 -28.89 -9.47
C PHE A 143 -15.21 -27.49 -9.26
N ARG A 144 -16.51 -27.33 -8.96
CA ARG A 144 -17.14 -26.00 -8.79
C ARG A 144 -16.65 -25.23 -7.56
N ILE A 145 -16.03 -25.91 -6.60
CA ILE A 145 -15.54 -25.32 -5.35
C ILE A 145 -14.06 -24.93 -5.52
N PRO A 146 -13.66 -23.69 -5.18
CA PRO A 146 -12.27 -23.28 -5.24
C PRO A 146 -11.34 -24.24 -4.47
N CYS A 147 -10.16 -24.47 -5.04
CA CYS A 147 -9.01 -24.95 -4.29
C CYS A 147 -8.27 -23.70 -3.82
N GLY A 148 -7.85 -23.60 -2.56
CA GLY A 148 -7.25 -22.38 -2.08
C GLY A 148 -7.08 -22.32 -0.57
N ILE A 149 -5.83 -22.10 -0.15
CA ILE A 149 -5.35 -21.88 1.23
C ILE A 149 -6.08 -20.73 1.95
N PHE A 150 -6.80 -19.88 1.20
CA PHE A 150 -7.38 -18.61 1.65
C PHE A 150 -8.90 -18.57 1.69
N ASP A 151 -9.58 -19.70 1.51
CA ASP A 151 -11.00 -19.80 1.86
C ASP A 151 -11.12 -20.18 3.36
N PRO A 152 -11.48 -19.23 4.25
CA PRO A 152 -11.67 -19.52 5.67
C PRO A 152 -12.86 -20.44 5.93
N ASP A 153 -13.78 -20.58 4.97
CA ASP A 153 -15.02 -21.36 5.08
C ASP A 153 -14.92 -22.74 4.38
N ALA A 154 -13.77 -23.04 3.76
CA ALA A 154 -13.52 -24.37 3.22
C ALA A 154 -13.41 -25.38 4.36
N ALA A 155 -14.27 -26.40 4.36
CA ALA A 155 -14.33 -27.47 5.36
C ALA A 155 -13.01 -28.27 5.57
N LEU A 156 -11.96 -27.97 4.79
CA LEU A 156 -10.66 -28.64 4.76
C LEU A 156 -9.45 -27.68 4.90
N SER A 157 -9.66 -26.45 5.39
CA SER A 157 -8.57 -25.49 5.60
C SER A 157 -7.53 -25.99 6.62
N LEU A 158 -6.26 -26.08 6.22
CA LEU A 158 -5.15 -26.53 7.09
C LEU A 158 -4.66 -25.44 8.07
N ARG A 159 -5.12 -24.20 7.90
CA ARG A 159 -4.64 -23.05 8.67
C ARG A 159 -4.98 -23.14 10.16
N PRO A 160 -6.23 -23.45 10.57
CA PRO A 160 -6.57 -23.59 11.99
C PRO A 160 -5.83 -24.76 12.66
N ASP A 161 -5.67 -25.88 11.95
CA ASP A 161 -4.97 -27.06 12.47
C ASP A 161 -3.46 -26.81 12.63
N TYR A 162 -2.84 -26.06 11.70
CA TYR A 162 -1.43 -25.67 11.82
C TYR A 162 -1.21 -24.70 12.98
N HIS A 163 -2.11 -23.72 13.16
CA HIS A 163 -2.05 -22.82 14.32
C HIS A 163 -2.20 -23.58 15.64
N ALA A 164 -3.12 -24.53 15.72
CA ALA A 164 -3.27 -25.38 16.90
C ALA A 164 -2.01 -26.23 17.17
N TRP A 165 -1.37 -26.76 16.14
CA TRP A 165 -0.09 -27.48 16.27
C TRP A 165 1.04 -26.56 16.74
N LEU A 166 1.14 -25.35 16.20
CA LEU A 166 2.12 -24.34 16.62
C LEU A 166 1.88 -23.89 18.06
N GLN A 167 0.63 -23.71 18.47
CA GLN A 167 0.27 -23.44 19.86
C GLN A 167 0.73 -24.57 20.78
N LYS A 168 0.58 -25.84 20.37
CA LYS A 168 1.04 -26.99 21.14
C LYS A 168 2.57 -27.07 21.23
N ARG A 169 3.30 -26.66 20.18
CA ARG A 169 4.77 -26.71 20.12
C ARG A 169 5.45 -25.54 20.81
N TYR A 170 4.98 -24.33 20.54
CA TYR A 170 5.62 -23.07 20.96
C TYR A 170 4.90 -22.39 22.14
N GLY A 171 3.68 -22.81 22.47
CA GLY A 171 2.91 -22.29 23.60
C GLY A 171 2.24 -20.93 23.35
N SER A 172 2.93 -19.97 22.74
CA SER A 172 2.39 -18.62 22.47
C SER A 172 2.81 -18.07 21.09
N LEU A 173 2.01 -17.13 20.57
CA LEU A 173 2.30 -16.44 19.30
C LEU A 173 3.63 -15.69 19.36
N GLU A 174 3.98 -15.09 20.50
CA GLU A 174 5.26 -14.40 20.73
C GLU A 174 6.47 -15.34 20.64
N ALA A 175 6.31 -16.60 21.07
CA ALA A 175 7.36 -17.62 20.92
C ALA A 175 7.53 -18.04 19.46
N VAL A 176 6.43 -18.17 18.72
CA VAL A 176 6.43 -18.42 17.27
C VAL A 176 7.08 -17.27 16.51
N ASN A 177 6.69 -16.02 16.79
CA ASN A 177 7.27 -14.81 16.20
C ASN A 177 8.77 -14.73 16.45
N ARG A 178 9.25 -15.06 17.65
CA ARG A 178 10.70 -15.14 17.94
C ARG A 178 11.39 -16.26 17.17
N ALA A 179 10.78 -17.44 17.05
CA ALA A 179 11.34 -18.56 16.32
C ALA A 179 11.38 -18.32 14.79
N TYR A 180 10.40 -17.59 14.27
CA TYR A 180 10.22 -17.32 12.83
C TYR A 180 10.77 -15.96 12.40
N ASN A 181 11.19 -15.13 13.35
CA ASN A 181 11.53 -13.72 13.15
C ASN A 181 10.39 -12.97 12.44
N ASP A 182 9.18 -13.12 12.99
CA ASP A 182 7.90 -12.59 12.47
C ASP A 182 7.27 -11.60 13.47
N THR A 183 6.26 -10.85 13.05
CA THR A 183 5.62 -9.79 13.86
C THR A 183 4.09 -9.89 13.86
N ALA A 184 3.53 -11.09 13.71
CA ALA A 184 2.07 -11.29 13.71
C ALA A 184 1.45 -10.92 15.07
N GLU A 185 0.40 -10.10 15.08
CA GLU A 185 -0.32 -9.69 16.28
C GLU A 185 -1.44 -10.68 16.63
N THR A 186 -1.99 -11.38 15.63
CA THR A 186 -2.97 -12.45 15.83
C THR A 186 -2.54 -13.75 15.14
N TRP A 187 -3.13 -14.88 15.55
CA TRP A 187 -2.84 -16.18 14.92
C TRP A 187 -3.26 -16.17 13.44
N GLU A 188 -4.34 -15.46 13.11
CA GLU A 188 -4.87 -15.34 11.75
C GLU A 188 -3.92 -14.62 10.78
N GLU A 189 -3.08 -13.71 11.30
CA GLU A 189 -2.04 -13.02 10.54
C GLU A 189 -0.82 -13.91 10.24
N LEU A 190 -0.63 -14.97 11.04
CA LEU A 190 0.46 -15.92 10.86
C LEU A 190 0.18 -16.85 9.66
N GLY A 191 0.78 -16.55 8.52
CA GLY A 191 0.65 -17.34 7.30
C GLY A 191 1.19 -18.78 7.42
N VAL A 192 0.60 -19.70 6.65
CA VAL A 192 1.15 -21.06 6.45
C VAL A 192 2.41 -21.03 5.58
N VAL A 193 3.33 -21.96 5.85
CA VAL A 193 4.65 -21.99 5.20
C VAL A 193 4.55 -22.65 3.83
N LEU A 194 5.08 -21.96 2.83
CA LEU A 194 5.36 -22.52 1.51
C LEU A 194 6.87 -22.78 1.44
N GLU A 195 7.28 -24.04 1.33
CA GLU A 195 8.70 -24.38 1.18
C GLU A 195 9.30 -23.65 -0.03
N ASN A 196 10.48 -23.05 0.15
CA ASN A 196 11.18 -22.41 -0.95
C ASN A 196 12.09 -23.43 -1.64
N PHE A 197 11.65 -23.91 -2.80
CA PHE A 197 12.31 -24.99 -3.56
C PHE A 197 13.67 -24.61 -4.16
N ASN A 198 14.01 -23.31 -4.16
CA ASN A 198 15.35 -22.84 -4.53
C ASN A 198 16.36 -22.97 -3.38
N ARG A 199 15.93 -23.45 -2.21
CA ARG A 199 16.76 -23.70 -1.03
C ARG A 199 16.74 -25.19 -0.70
N GLN A 200 17.74 -25.63 0.08
CA GLN A 200 17.70 -26.99 0.61
C GLN A 200 16.44 -27.19 1.46
N PRO A 201 15.73 -28.33 1.30
CA PRO A 201 14.51 -28.58 2.04
C PRO A 201 14.74 -28.45 3.56
N GLY A 202 14.02 -27.52 4.21
CA GLY A 202 14.09 -27.33 5.66
C GLY A 202 15.20 -26.36 6.08
N ALA A 203 15.62 -25.48 5.17
CA ALA A 203 16.62 -24.46 5.42
C ALA A 203 16.21 -23.52 6.56
N THR A 204 14.91 -23.24 6.72
CA THR A 204 14.39 -22.41 7.80
C THR A 204 13.69 -23.22 8.89
N VAL A 205 13.63 -22.66 10.11
CA VAL A 205 12.87 -23.25 11.23
C VAL A 205 11.40 -23.44 10.84
N ARG A 206 10.83 -22.44 10.17
CA ARG A 206 9.48 -22.46 9.58
C ARG A 206 9.23 -23.68 8.70
N GLU A 207 10.13 -23.97 7.77
CA GLU A 207 9.99 -25.09 6.84
C GLU A 207 10.11 -26.45 7.53
N ARG A 208 10.98 -26.57 8.55
CA ARG A 208 11.11 -27.82 9.32
C ARG A 208 9.86 -28.11 10.14
N ASP A 209 9.34 -27.09 10.82
CA ASP A 209 8.12 -27.21 11.61
C ASP A 209 6.90 -27.53 10.75
N TRP A 210 6.81 -26.90 9.58
CA TRP A 210 5.76 -27.20 8.62
C TRP A 210 5.79 -28.66 8.17
N ARG A 211 6.98 -29.19 7.90
CA ARG A 211 7.18 -30.59 7.50
C ARG A 211 6.80 -31.55 8.62
N GLU A 212 7.23 -31.26 9.85
CA GLU A 212 6.90 -32.04 11.03
C GLU A 212 5.39 -32.00 11.35
N PHE A 213 4.74 -30.85 11.18
CA PHE A 213 3.29 -30.72 11.27
C PHE A 213 2.58 -31.66 10.30
N LEU A 214 3.02 -31.72 9.03
CA LEU A 214 2.43 -32.61 8.02
C LEU A 214 2.59 -34.10 8.38
N GLU A 215 3.72 -34.47 9.00
CA GLU A 215 4.07 -35.83 9.39
C GLU A 215 3.35 -36.33 10.66
N THR A 216 2.93 -35.42 11.55
CA THR A 216 2.39 -35.72 12.89
C THR A 216 0.86 -35.63 13.02
N ARG A 217 0.13 -35.55 11.89
CA ARG A 217 -1.33 -35.38 11.87
C ARG A 217 -2.12 -36.60 12.36
N PRO A 218 -3.28 -36.42 13.02
CA PRO A 218 -4.20 -37.51 13.32
C PRO A 218 -4.77 -38.11 12.02
N PRO A 219 -4.98 -39.44 11.95
CA PRO A 219 -5.39 -40.13 10.74
C PRO A 219 -6.57 -39.49 10.04
N GLU A 220 -7.65 -39.22 10.77
CA GLU A 220 -8.95 -38.73 10.28
C GLU A 220 -8.93 -37.37 9.56
N ARG A 221 -7.86 -36.57 9.73
CA ARG A 221 -7.77 -35.18 9.20
C ARG A 221 -6.64 -34.97 8.19
N ILE A 222 -6.19 -36.05 7.55
CA ILE A 222 -5.18 -36.00 6.49
C ILE A 222 -5.85 -35.57 5.17
N ALA A 223 -6.61 -34.47 5.19
CA ALA A 223 -6.94 -33.80 3.95
C ALA A 223 -5.63 -33.26 3.36
N LEU A 224 -5.35 -33.69 2.12
CA LEU A 224 -4.12 -33.38 1.41
C LEU A 224 -4.00 -31.87 1.17
N TYR A 225 -2.74 -31.43 1.27
CA TYR A 225 -2.20 -30.10 1.01
C TYR A 225 -2.97 -29.34 -0.09
N ASP A 226 -3.39 -28.11 0.19
CA ASP A 226 -3.97 -27.24 -0.84
C ASP A 226 -2.81 -26.68 -1.69
N ALA A 227 -2.64 -27.27 -2.86
CA ALA A 227 -1.32 -27.46 -3.43
C ALA A 227 -0.94 -26.47 -4.52
N ASP A 228 -1.65 -25.38 -4.75
CA ASP A 228 -1.42 -24.60 -5.98
C ASP A 228 -0.01 -24.00 -6.10
N PHE A 229 0.56 -23.51 -4.99
CA PHE A 229 1.95 -23.07 -4.97
C PHE A 229 2.93 -24.25 -5.00
N ALA A 230 2.70 -25.30 -4.20
CA ALA A 230 3.61 -26.46 -4.13
C ALA A 230 3.63 -27.28 -5.41
N VAL A 231 2.49 -27.40 -6.09
CA VAL A 231 2.32 -27.98 -7.42
C VAL A 231 3.02 -27.09 -8.45
N SER A 232 2.78 -25.78 -8.45
CA SER A 232 3.52 -24.87 -9.34
C SER A 232 5.04 -25.00 -9.18
N GLN A 233 5.53 -25.17 -7.96
CA GLN A 233 6.94 -25.30 -7.68
C GLN A 233 7.50 -26.68 -8.01
N PHE A 234 6.74 -27.75 -7.74
CA PHE A 234 7.07 -29.11 -8.16
C PHE A 234 7.22 -29.21 -9.68
N MET A 235 6.37 -28.49 -10.42
CA MET A 235 6.47 -28.41 -11.88
C MET A 235 7.63 -27.53 -12.36
N ARG A 236 8.09 -26.57 -11.54
CA ARG A 236 9.21 -25.67 -11.85
C ARG A 236 10.59 -26.23 -11.46
N SER A 237 10.65 -27.23 -10.57
CA SER A 237 11.92 -27.82 -10.12
C SER A 237 12.72 -28.40 -11.30
N GLU A 238 14.05 -28.24 -11.25
CA GLU A 238 14.97 -28.27 -12.40
C GLU A 238 15.18 -29.62 -13.10
N GLU A 239 14.51 -30.70 -12.68
CA GLU A 239 14.79 -32.07 -13.13
C GLU A 239 13.84 -32.56 -14.25
N LEU A 240 13.67 -31.82 -15.35
CA LEU A 240 13.05 -32.42 -16.55
C LEU A 240 14.07 -33.39 -17.18
N PRO A 241 13.63 -34.52 -17.76
CA PRO A 241 14.53 -35.41 -18.49
C PRO A 241 15.31 -34.65 -19.57
N PRO A 242 16.60 -34.95 -19.80
CA PRO A 242 17.42 -34.27 -20.80
C PRO A 242 16.83 -34.29 -22.22
N ASP A 243 15.99 -35.28 -22.50
CA ASP A 243 15.32 -35.62 -23.76
C ASP A 243 13.88 -35.06 -23.86
N TYR A 244 13.43 -34.21 -22.94
CA TYR A 244 12.10 -33.60 -23.00
C TYR A 244 11.94 -32.66 -24.22
N GLU A 245 11.09 -33.05 -25.18
CA GLU A 245 10.78 -32.32 -26.43
C GLU A 245 9.74 -31.19 -26.27
N GLY A 246 9.65 -30.55 -25.10
CA GLY A 246 8.69 -29.46 -24.89
C GLY A 246 8.96 -28.21 -25.72
N GLU A 247 7.90 -27.43 -25.99
CA GLU A 247 8.02 -26.13 -26.65
C GLU A 247 8.99 -25.19 -25.93
N ARG A 248 9.72 -24.38 -26.71
CA ARG A 248 10.77 -23.49 -26.22
C ARG A 248 10.42 -22.04 -26.52
N ASP A 249 10.83 -21.13 -25.64
CA ASP A 249 10.73 -19.70 -25.89
C ASP A 249 11.72 -19.26 -27.00
N ALA A 250 11.62 -18.01 -27.42
CA ALA A 250 12.52 -17.42 -28.42
C ALA A 250 14.01 -17.45 -27.98
N ALA A 251 14.31 -17.73 -26.72
CA ALA A 251 15.66 -17.90 -26.17
C ALA A 251 16.07 -19.38 -26.00
N GLY A 252 15.30 -20.33 -26.54
CA GLY A 252 15.61 -21.77 -26.51
C GLY A 252 15.33 -22.46 -25.15
N ARG A 253 14.73 -21.75 -24.19
CA ARG A 253 14.39 -22.29 -22.86
C ARG A 253 13.06 -23.02 -22.95
N ILE A 254 12.97 -24.21 -22.35
CA ILE A 254 11.71 -24.96 -22.27
C ILE A 254 10.65 -24.09 -21.57
N LEU A 255 9.51 -23.90 -22.22
CA LEU A 255 8.34 -23.24 -21.66
C LEU A 255 7.70 -24.17 -20.61
N ARG A 256 8.27 -24.19 -19.40
CA ARG A 256 7.81 -25.03 -18.27
C ARG A 256 6.36 -24.73 -17.83
N THR A 257 5.81 -23.60 -18.26
CA THR A 257 4.40 -23.23 -18.13
C THR A 257 3.47 -24.07 -19.01
N ARG A 258 4.01 -24.83 -19.97
CA ARG A 258 3.26 -25.66 -20.92
C ARG A 258 3.24 -27.15 -20.59
N LEU A 259 3.72 -27.55 -19.42
CA LEU A 259 3.62 -28.92 -18.90
C LEU A 259 2.15 -29.26 -18.63
N THR A 260 1.74 -30.47 -19.00
CA THR A 260 0.35 -30.91 -18.93
C THR A 260 0.11 -32.09 -18.00
N PHE A 261 -1.14 -32.30 -17.58
CA PHE A 261 -1.54 -33.55 -16.91
C PHE A 261 -1.40 -34.75 -17.85
N ASP A 262 -1.55 -34.55 -19.16
CA ASP A 262 -1.28 -35.60 -20.16
C ASP A 262 0.20 -35.99 -20.15
N ASP A 263 1.14 -35.04 -19.95
CA ASP A 263 2.57 -35.32 -19.80
C ASP A 263 2.88 -36.10 -18.50
N LEU A 264 2.08 -35.88 -17.45
CA LEU A 264 2.17 -36.63 -16.19
C LEU A 264 1.76 -38.10 -16.40
N ASP A 265 0.74 -38.36 -17.21
CA ASP A 265 0.24 -39.70 -17.49
C ASP A 265 1.00 -40.43 -18.63
N ALA A 266 1.62 -39.69 -19.55
CA ALA A 266 2.44 -40.23 -20.64
C ALA A 266 3.81 -40.77 -20.18
N GLY A 267 4.11 -40.71 -18.87
CA GLY A 267 5.36 -41.21 -18.29
C GLY A 267 6.54 -40.25 -18.43
N THR A 268 6.31 -39.05 -18.95
CA THR A 268 7.33 -38.05 -19.28
C THR A 268 8.13 -37.54 -18.07
N PHE A 269 7.61 -37.69 -16.85
CA PHE A 269 8.30 -37.32 -15.61
C PHE A 269 9.01 -38.50 -14.91
N GLY A 270 8.88 -39.72 -15.45
CA GLY A 270 9.29 -40.95 -14.77
C GLY A 270 8.34 -41.37 -13.64
N GLU A 271 8.28 -42.68 -13.36
CA GLU A 271 7.31 -43.28 -12.44
C GLU A 271 7.45 -42.77 -11.00
N VAL A 272 8.68 -42.55 -10.52
CA VAL A 272 8.97 -42.08 -9.16
C VAL A 272 8.44 -40.66 -8.94
N ARG A 273 8.65 -39.77 -9.92
CA ARG A 273 8.18 -38.38 -9.85
C ARG A 273 6.67 -38.30 -9.99
N ARG A 274 6.08 -39.09 -10.89
CA ARG A 274 4.62 -39.23 -11.01
C ARG A 274 3.98 -39.72 -9.71
N ALA A 275 4.51 -40.78 -9.12
CA ALA A 275 4.03 -41.32 -7.84
C ALA A 275 4.12 -40.27 -6.72
N ARG A 276 5.24 -39.55 -6.63
CA ARG A 276 5.42 -38.47 -5.64
C ARG A 276 4.40 -37.34 -5.84
N PHE A 277 4.16 -36.93 -7.08
CA PHE A 277 3.14 -35.92 -7.39
C PHE A 277 1.74 -36.36 -6.94
N LEU A 278 1.31 -37.55 -7.37
CA LEU A 278 -0.02 -38.08 -7.10
C LEU A 278 -0.28 -38.32 -5.60
N ARG A 279 0.76 -38.68 -4.84
CA ARG A 279 0.65 -38.97 -3.40
C ARG A 279 0.74 -37.73 -2.52
N SER A 280 1.52 -36.73 -2.92
CA SER A 280 1.90 -35.62 -2.02
C SER A 280 1.42 -34.25 -2.47
N TYR A 281 1.12 -34.07 -3.76
CA TYR A 281 0.82 -32.76 -4.35
C TYR A 281 -0.55 -32.69 -5.05
N ALA A 282 -1.11 -33.81 -5.51
CA ALA A 282 -2.46 -33.81 -6.07
C ALA A 282 -3.53 -33.59 -4.98
N PRO A 283 -4.49 -32.66 -5.17
CA PRO A 283 -5.62 -32.51 -4.28
C PRO A 283 -6.45 -33.79 -4.23
N ALA A 284 -6.69 -34.32 -3.03
CA ALA A 284 -7.41 -35.58 -2.81
C ALA A 284 -8.78 -35.64 -3.50
N ARG A 285 -9.48 -34.49 -3.58
CA ARG A 285 -10.79 -34.34 -4.24
C ARG A 285 -10.76 -34.70 -5.73
N PHE A 286 -9.59 -34.62 -6.37
CA PHE A 286 -9.39 -34.97 -7.78
C PHE A 286 -8.75 -36.34 -7.97
N VAL A 287 -8.39 -37.05 -6.90
CA VAL A 287 -7.80 -38.39 -6.99
C VAL A 287 -8.91 -39.44 -6.92
N CYS A 288 -8.88 -40.40 -7.84
CA CYS A 288 -9.67 -41.62 -7.77
C CYS A 288 -8.77 -42.86 -7.81
N LEU A 289 -9.26 -43.94 -7.20
CA LEU A 289 -8.55 -45.21 -7.12
C LEU A 289 -9.17 -46.25 -8.05
N ASP A 290 -8.31 -46.98 -8.76
CA ASP A 290 -8.68 -48.19 -9.48
C ASP A 290 -8.85 -49.34 -8.47
N LEU A 291 -10.10 -49.55 -8.03
CA LEU A 291 -10.43 -50.48 -6.95
C LEU A 291 -9.83 -51.89 -7.15
N PRO A 292 -9.99 -52.57 -8.30
CA PRO A 292 -9.36 -53.87 -8.53
C PRO A 292 -7.84 -53.91 -8.31
N ARG A 293 -7.14 -52.79 -8.55
CA ARG A 293 -5.68 -52.70 -8.37
C ARG A 293 -5.26 -52.27 -6.97
N ALA A 294 -6.13 -51.57 -6.25
CA ALA A 294 -5.83 -51.00 -4.93
C ALA A 294 -6.36 -51.84 -3.75
N GLU A 295 -7.38 -52.68 -3.95
CA GLU A 295 -8.07 -53.41 -2.86
C GLU A 295 -7.15 -54.34 -2.05
N ALA A 296 -6.24 -55.07 -2.70
CA ALA A 296 -5.31 -55.96 -2.01
C ALA A 296 -4.37 -55.18 -1.08
N ALA A 297 -3.78 -54.10 -1.58
CA ALA A 297 -2.90 -53.22 -0.80
C ALA A 297 -3.66 -52.49 0.32
N TRP A 298 -4.94 -52.17 0.11
CA TRP A 298 -5.78 -51.56 1.14
C TRP A 298 -6.03 -52.49 2.32
N ARG A 299 -6.31 -53.77 2.06
CA ARG A 299 -6.47 -54.78 3.12
C ARG A 299 -5.20 -54.95 3.94
N GLU A 300 -4.05 -55.06 3.28
CA GLU A 300 -2.74 -55.13 3.96
C GLU A 300 -2.45 -53.87 4.78
N PHE A 301 -2.78 -52.70 4.24
CA PHE A 301 -2.64 -51.43 4.95
C PHE A 301 -3.50 -51.40 6.22
N LEU A 302 -4.77 -51.81 6.16
CA LEU A 302 -5.64 -51.86 7.35
C LEU A 302 -5.12 -52.85 8.42
N ILE A 303 -4.62 -54.02 8.01
CA ILE A 303 -3.99 -54.99 8.92
C ILE A 303 -2.77 -54.35 9.62
N SER A 304 -1.93 -53.64 8.86
CA SER A 304 -0.76 -52.92 9.41
C SER A 304 -1.12 -51.84 10.44
N LYS A 305 -2.35 -51.32 10.37
CA LYS A 305 -2.91 -50.31 11.28
C LYS A 305 -3.76 -50.90 12.41
N GLN A 306 -3.78 -52.23 12.54
CA GLN A 306 -4.60 -52.96 13.52
C GLN A 306 -6.11 -52.64 13.37
N GLN A 307 -6.57 -52.42 12.14
CA GLN A 307 -7.96 -52.12 11.81
C GLN A 307 -8.65 -53.32 11.13
N ASN A 308 -9.98 -53.28 11.06
CA ASN A 308 -10.77 -54.32 10.40
C ASN A 308 -10.44 -54.37 8.88
N PRO A 309 -9.91 -55.49 8.35
CA PRO A 309 -9.55 -55.61 6.92
C PRO A 309 -10.76 -55.61 5.97
N ASP A 310 -11.97 -55.81 6.48
CA ASP A 310 -13.20 -55.84 5.68
C ASP A 310 -13.80 -54.44 5.44
N ILE A 311 -13.16 -53.37 5.92
CA ILE A 311 -13.59 -52.00 5.60
C ILE A 311 -13.43 -51.81 4.08
N PRO A 312 -14.52 -51.51 3.33
CA PRO A 312 -14.44 -51.37 1.89
C PRO A 312 -13.58 -50.16 1.52
N LEU A 313 -12.74 -50.29 0.48
CA LEU A 313 -11.97 -49.17 -0.08
C LEU A 313 -12.91 -48.26 -0.88
N PRO A 314 -13.13 -47.01 -0.47
CA PRO A 314 -13.83 -46.04 -1.31
C PRO A 314 -12.99 -45.68 -2.54
N ASP A 315 -13.64 -45.53 -3.71
CA ASP A 315 -12.96 -45.09 -4.94
C ASP A 315 -12.49 -43.63 -4.86
N ARG A 316 -13.03 -42.86 -3.89
CA ARG A 316 -12.81 -41.43 -3.68
C ARG A 316 -12.65 -41.11 -2.20
N LEU A 317 -12.08 -39.95 -1.90
CA LEU A 317 -12.05 -39.41 -0.54
C LEU A 317 -13.49 -39.32 0.03
N PRO A 318 -13.80 -40.03 1.12
CA PRO A 318 -15.07 -39.89 1.83
C PRO A 318 -15.24 -38.47 2.42
N PRO A 319 -16.48 -37.97 2.57
CA PRO A 319 -16.74 -36.61 3.06
C PRO A 319 -16.28 -36.35 4.51
N GLY A 320 -15.92 -37.39 5.27
CA GLY A 320 -15.35 -37.28 6.60
C GLY A 320 -15.29 -38.63 7.34
N GLY A 321 -14.80 -38.61 8.57
CA GLY A 321 -14.72 -39.78 9.45
C GLY A 321 -13.42 -40.57 9.33
N GLU A 322 -13.29 -41.63 10.15
CA GLU A 322 -12.06 -42.44 10.25
C GLU A 322 -11.62 -43.03 8.91
N VAL A 323 -12.57 -43.46 8.08
CA VAL A 323 -12.30 -44.01 6.74
C VAL A 323 -11.66 -42.97 5.82
N ALA A 324 -12.02 -41.69 5.92
CA ALA A 324 -11.38 -40.63 5.12
C ALA A 324 -9.91 -40.44 5.50
N GLY A 325 -9.61 -40.62 6.79
CA GLY A 325 -8.26 -40.59 7.29
C GLY A 325 -7.40 -41.76 6.83
N PHE A 326 -7.93 -42.98 6.96
CA PHE A 326 -7.28 -44.17 6.46
C PHE A 326 -7.06 -44.12 4.95
N TRP A 327 -8.06 -43.67 4.18
CA TRP A 327 -7.95 -43.49 2.73
C TRP A 327 -6.80 -42.55 2.36
N SER A 328 -6.66 -41.43 3.06
CA SER A 328 -5.61 -40.44 2.80
C SER A 328 -4.21 -40.95 3.17
N GLN A 329 -4.07 -41.70 4.27
CA GLN A 329 -2.82 -42.37 4.62
C GLN A 329 -2.44 -43.46 3.63
N PHE A 330 -3.43 -44.25 3.22
CA PHE A 330 -3.24 -45.30 2.24
C PHE A 330 -2.76 -44.71 0.92
N LEU A 331 -3.42 -43.67 0.42
CA LEU A 331 -3.00 -42.94 -0.77
C LEU A 331 -1.53 -42.49 -0.67
N GLN A 332 -1.13 -41.89 0.45
CA GLN A 332 0.22 -41.36 0.64
C GLN A 332 1.32 -42.43 0.79
N ARG A 333 1.01 -43.57 1.44
CA ARG A 333 2.06 -44.48 1.95
C ARG A 333 2.02 -45.89 1.37
N ALA A 334 0.85 -46.38 0.95
CA ALA A 334 0.65 -47.80 0.64
C ALA A 334 -0.07 -48.07 -0.69
N CYS A 335 -0.76 -47.08 -1.27
CA CYS A 335 -1.48 -47.26 -2.53
C CYS A 335 -0.51 -47.41 -3.72
N PRO A 336 -0.64 -48.47 -4.53
CA PRO A 336 0.16 -48.65 -5.75
C PRO A 336 0.03 -47.44 -6.68
N PRO A 337 1.14 -46.85 -7.20
CA PRO A 337 1.07 -45.68 -8.09
C PRO A 337 0.22 -45.88 -9.35
N GLU A 338 0.13 -47.11 -9.84
CA GLU A 338 -0.64 -47.51 -11.03
C GLU A 338 -2.14 -47.60 -10.76
N ALA A 339 -2.53 -47.65 -9.49
CA ALA A 339 -3.91 -47.64 -9.05
C ALA A 339 -4.43 -46.21 -8.79
N ILE A 340 -3.54 -45.21 -8.78
CA ILE A 340 -3.91 -43.80 -8.56
C ILE A 340 -4.18 -43.12 -9.90
N ARG A 341 -5.38 -42.56 -10.06
CA ARG A 341 -5.80 -41.80 -11.25
C ARG A 341 -6.24 -40.39 -10.85
N LEU A 342 -6.03 -39.43 -11.75
CA LEU A 342 -6.57 -38.08 -11.61
C LEU A 342 -7.87 -37.98 -12.39
N ARG A 343 -8.93 -37.52 -11.72
CA ARG A 343 -10.16 -37.13 -12.38
C ARG A 343 -9.98 -35.80 -13.07
N ARG A 344 -10.53 -35.75 -14.27
CA ARG A 344 -10.46 -34.61 -15.18
C ARG A 344 -11.86 -34.10 -15.49
N THR A 345 -11.98 -32.80 -15.66
CA THR A 345 -13.24 -32.18 -16.08
C THR A 345 -13.50 -32.40 -17.57
N GLU A 346 -12.45 -32.69 -18.33
CA GLU A 346 -12.42 -32.89 -19.78
C GLU A 346 -13.23 -34.10 -20.21
N GLU A 347 -13.26 -35.17 -19.42
CA GLU A 347 -14.06 -36.36 -19.74
C GLU A 347 -15.55 -36.05 -19.68
N ALA A 348 -15.98 -35.34 -18.63
CA ALA A 348 -17.35 -34.86 -18.49
C ALA A 348 -17.71 -33.84 -19.59
N TRP A 349 -16.78 -32.95 -19.94
CA TRP A 349 -16.94 -31.98 -21.01
C TRP A 349 -17.12 -32.66 -22.38
N ARG A 350 -16.27 -33.62 -22.72
CA ARG A 350 -16.37 -34.39 -23.97
C ARG A 350 -17.64 -35.23 -24.02
N SER A 351 -18.07 -35.80 -22.89
CA SER A 351 -19.37 -36.49 -22.81
C SER A 351 -20.53 -35.53 -23.10
N PHE A 352 -20.53 -34.34 -22.49
CA PHE A 352 -21.53 -33.31 -22.75
C PHE A 352 -21.57 -32.90 -24.23
N LEU A 353 -20.41 -32.72 -24.87
CA LEU A 353 -20.36 -32.40 -26.31
C LEU A 353 -20.82 -33.55 -27.21
N ARG A 354 -20.56 -34.81 -26.82
CA ARG A 354 -21.10 -35.98 -27.52
C ARG A 354 -22.62 -36.00 -27.47
N ASP A 355 -23.20 -35.75 -26.30
CA ASP A 355 -24.66 -35.69 -26.12
C ASP A 355 -25.28 -34.54 -26.94
N ARG A 356 -24.60 -33.39 -27.01
CA ARG A 356 -25.11 -32.19 -27.68
C ARG A 356 -24.98 -32.23 -29.21
N TYR A 357 -23.83 -32.63 -29.72
CA TYR A 357 -23.51 -32.54 -31.15
C TYR A 357 -23.57 -33.88 -31.90
N GLY A 358 -23.55 -35.00 -31.18
CA GLY A 358 -23.53 -36.36 -31.72
C GLY A 358 -22.23 -36.75 -32.42
N THR A 359 -21.78 -35.94 -33.38
CA THR A 359 -20.58 -36.17 -34.21
C THR A 359 -19.59 -35.02 -34.12
N VAL A 360 -18.30 -35.33 -34.26
CA VAL A 360 -17.21 -34.33 -34.28
C VAL A 360 -17.36 -33.38 -35.46
N ALA A 361 -17.90 -33.83 -36.60
CA ALA A 361 -18.18 -32.98 -37.75
C ALA A 361 -19.26 -31.91 -37.47
N SER A 362 -20.26 -32.24 -36.65
CA SER A 362 -21.26 -31.27 -36.18
C SER A 362 -20.64 -30.22 -35.26
N LEU A 363 -19.82 -30.65 -34.30
CA LEU A 363 -19.06 -29.77 -33.42
C LEU A 363 -18.11 -28.85 -34.22
N ASN A 364 -17.35 -29.40 -35.17
CA ASN A 364 -16.42 -28.64 -36.00
C ASN A 364 -17.12 -27.53 -36.81
N ARG A 365 -18.35 -27.78 -37.29
CA ARG A 365 -19.15 -26.73 -37.95
C ARG A 365 -19.56 -25.62 -36.98
N ALA A 366 -19.92 -25.96 -35.74
CA ALA A 366 -20.31 -24.99 -34.73
C ALA A 366 -19.12 -24.18 -34.20
N TYR A 367 -17.98 -24.83 -33.96
CA TYR A 367 -16.78 -24.22 -33.37
C TYR A 367 -15.81 -23.65 -34.41
N GLY A 368 -15.97 -23.97 -35.70
CA GLY A 368 -15.01 -23.57 -36.74
C GLY A 368 -13.67 -24.29 -36.62
N THR A 369 -13.66 -25.49 -36.04
CA THR A 369 -12.44 -26.28 -35.75
C THR A 369 -12.28 -27.45 -36.71
N ALA A 370 -11.12 -28.11 -36.68
CA ALA A 370 -10.81 -29.28 -37.49
C ALA A 370 -10.40 -30.49 -36.62
N TYR A 371 -11.15 -30.75 -35.54
CA TYR A 371 -10.88 -31.91 -34.70
C TYR A 371 -11.18 -33.21 -35.44
N LEU A 372 -10.29 -34.19 -35.30
CA LEU A 372 -10.44 -35.54 -35.85
C LEU A 372 -11.31 -36.42 -34.95
N ALA A 373 -11.28 -36.18 -33.64
CA ALA A 373 -11.97 -36.98 -32.63
C ALA A 373 -12.38 -36.12 -31.42
N PHE A 374 -13.37 -36.56 -30.61
CA PHE A 374 -13.79 -35.83 -29.41
C PHE A 374 -12.66 -35.76 -28.36
N GLU A 375 -11.73 -36.71 -28.40
CA GLU A 375 -10.55 -36.80 -27.55
C GLU A 375 -9.58 -35.62 -27.76
N GLN A 376 -9.62 -34.96 -28.92
CA GLN A 376 -8.85 -33.75 -29.20
C GLN A 376 -9.53 -32.49 -28.64
N VAL A 377 -10.84 -32.54 -28.38
CA VAL A 377 -11.62 -31.37 -27.96
C VAL A 377 -11.25 -30.99 -26.53
N ARG A 378 -10.97 -29.70 -26.33
CA ARG A 378 -10.64 -29.08 -25.05
C ARG A 378 -11.71 -28.06 -24.64
N MET A 379 -11.69 -27.65 -23.37
CA MET A 379 -12.60 -26.61 -22.90
C MET A 379 -12.16 -25.24 -23.43
N PRO A 380 -13.07 -24.48 -24.07
CA PRO A 380 -12.72 -23.24 -24.77
C PRO A 380 -12.64 -22.05 -23.80
N TRP A 381 -11.81 -22.14 -22.76
CA TRP A 381 -11.67 -21.09 -21.72
C TRP A 381 -11.29 -19.73 -22.26
N ALA A 382 -10.42 -19.69 -23.27
CA ALA A 382 -9.98 -18.43 -23.86
C ALA A 382 -11.14 -17.72 -24.57
N ALA A 383 -11.90 -18.44 -25.41
CA ALA A 383 -13.10 -17.92 -26.07
C ALA A 383 -14.19 -17.54 -25.05
N PHE A 384 -14.41 -18.35 -24.01
CA PHE A 384 -15.37 -18.05 -22.93
C PHE A 384 -15.02 -16.77 -22.17
N ARG A 385 -13.75 -16.61 -21.78
CA ARG A 385 -13.28 -15.41 -21.06
C ARG A 385 -13.32 -14.18 -21.96
N TYR A 386 -13.00 -14.32 -23.24
CA TYR A 386 -13.10 -13.22 -24.20
C TYR A 386 -14.54 -12.81 -24.47
N ASP A 387 -15.48 -13.77 -24.59
CA ASP A 387 -16.91 -13.46 -24.70
C ASP A 387 -17.43 -12.73 -23.45
N SER A 388 -17.03 -13.19 -22.26
CA SER A 388 -17.38 -12.55 -20.99
C SER A 388 -16.79 -11.14 -20.89
N PHE A 389 -15.53 -10.97 -21.31
CA PHE A 389 -14.88 -9.67 -21.41
C PHE A 389 -15.64 -8.70 -22.31
N LEU A 390 -16.04 -9.13 -23.51
CA LEU A 390 -16.76 -8.28 -24.45
C LEU A 390 -18.10 -7.78 -23.90
N ARG A 391 -18.79 -8.58 -23.07
CA ARG A 391 -20.03 -8.18 -22.38
C ARG A 391 -19.81 -7.08 -21.33
N GLU A 392 -18.66 -7.06 -20.68
CA GLU A 392 -18.32 -6.08 -19.63
C GLU A 392 -17.39 -4.95 -20.08
N LYS A 393 -16.87 -5.02 -21.30
CA LYS A 393 -15.79 -4.17 -21.85
C LYS A 393 -15.99 -2.68 -21.60
N GLU A 394 -17.20 -2.17 -21.85
CA GLU A 394 -17.52 -0.75 -21.67
C GLU A 394 -17.42 -0.32 -20.20
N GLY A 395 -17.91 -1.16 -19.28
CA GLY A 395 -17.83 -0.92 -17.85
C GLY A 395 -16.41 -1.07 -17.27
N LEU A 396 -15.58 -1.94 -17.86
CA LEU A 396 -14.23 -2.23 -17.36
C LEU A 396 -13.32 -0.99 -17.41
N ARG A 397 -13.39 -0.17 -18.46
CA ARG A 397 -12.55 1.04 -18.55
C ARG A 397 -12.85 2.03 -17.42
N LEU A 398 -14.13 2.29 -17.16
CA LEU A 398 -14.55 3.17 -16.07
C LEU A 398 -14.24 2.57 -14.69
N ARG A 399 -14.40 1.24 -14.55
CA ARG A 399 -14.03 0.51 -13.34
C ARG A 399 -12.54 0.71 -13.03
N TYR A 400 -11.65 0.53 -14.02
CA TYR A 400 -10.21 0.73 -13.81
C TYR A 400 -9.80 2.17 -13.53
N LEU A 401 -10.52 3.14 -14.10
CA LEU A 401 -10.29 4.56 -13.82
C LEU A 401 -10.59 4.91 -12.35
N THR A 402 -11.61 4.27 -11.76
CA THR A 402 -12.17 4.69 -10.47
C THR A 402 -11.81 3.76 -9.31
N HIS A 403 -11.47 2.50 -9.58
CA HIS A 403 -11.30 1.45 -8.57
C HIS A 403 -10.29 1.83 -7.48
N ASN A 404 -9.09 2.28 -7.88
CA ASN A 404 -8.02 2.63 -6.94
C ASN A 404 -8.43 3.82 -6.07
N PHE A 405 -9.05 4.85 -6.65
CA PHE A 405 -9.56 6.00 -5.91
C PHE A 405 -10.66 5.61 -4.93
N LYS A 406 -11.60 4.75 -5.34
CA LYS A 406 -12.64 4.25 -4.44
C LYS A 406 -12.03 3.56 -3.22
N ARG A 407 -11.02 2.70 -3.40
CA ARG A 407 -10.29 2.05 -2.30
C ARG A 407 -9.63 3.05 -1.35
N VAL A 408 -9.00 4.08 -1.90
CA VAL A 408 -8.38 5.16 -1.10
C VAL A 408 -9.45 5.92 -0.31
N PHE A 409 -10.57 6.30 -0.93
CA PHE A 409 -11.65 7.01 -0.24
C PHE A 409 -12.32 6.14 0.82
N ASP A 410 -12.55 4.85 0.55
CA ASP A 410 -13.08 3.89 1.52
C ASP A 410 -12.13 3.78 2.73
N PHE A 411 -10.81 3.76 2.49
CA PHE A 411 -9.80 3.75 3.55
C PHE A 411 -9.81 5.04 4.38
N ILE A 412 -9.83 6.21 3.73
CA ILE A 412 -9.88 7.51 4.41
C ILE A 412 -11.18 7.66 5.21
N ALA A 413 -12.31 7.22 4.65
CA ALA A 413 -13.61 7.27 5.32
C ALA A 413 -13.64 6.38 6.57
N LYS A 414 -13.06 5.17 6.50
CA LYS A 414 -12.89 4.29 7.65
C LYS A 414 -12.02 4.94 8.74
N HIS A 415 -10.99 5.68 8.34
CA HIS A 415 -10.08 6.40 9.23
C HIS A 415 -10.43 7.89 9.37
N GLY A 416 -11.72 8.23 9.48
CA GLY A 416 -12.21 9.62 9.48
C GLY A 416 -11.63 10.54 10.58
N SER A 417 -10.97 9.98 11.61
CA SER A 417 -10.15 10.77 12.56
C SER A 417 -9.02 11.52 11.86
N ALA A 418 -8.38 10.93 10.85
CA ALA A 418 -7.24 11.48 10.13
C ALA A 418 -7.53 12.87 9.54
N LEU A 419 -8.66 12.98 8.83
CA LEU A 419 -9.08 14.23 8.19
C LEU A 419 -9.37 15.31 9.24
N ARG A 420 -10.05 14.95 10.32
CA ARG A 420 -10.39 15.87 11.41
C ARG A 420 -9.14 16.35 12.15
N VAL A 421 -8.22 15.45 12.49
CA VAL A 421 -6.95 15.81 13.14
C VAL A 421 -6.14 16.73 12.23
N THR A 422 -6.05 16.41 10.94
CA THR A 422 -5.33 17.25 9.96
C THR A 422 -5.96 18.63 9.83
N ALA A 423 -7.29 18.72 9.76
CA ALA A 423 -8.00 19.99 9.69
C ALA A 423 -7.79 20.84 10.95
N ILE A 424 -7.91 20.24 12.14
CA ILE A 424 -7.66 20.95 13.41
C ILE A 424 -6.21 21.42 13.48
N TYR A 425 -5.25 20.57 13.10
CA TYR A 425 -3.84 20.94 13.10
C TYR A 425 -3.57 22.11 12.16
N ILE A 426 -4.09 22.08 10.93
CA ILE A 426 -3.98 23.19 9.97
C ILE A 426 -4.60 24.47 10.53
N LEU A 427 -5.82 24.40 11.07
CA LEU A 427 -6.52 25.58 11.59
C LEU A 427 -5.74 26.22 12.75
N LEU A 428 -5.20 25.41 13.65
CA LEU A 428 -4.40 25.90 14.76
C LEU A 428 -3.04 26.43 14.31
N ALA A 429 -2.39 25.79 13.35
CA ALA A 429 -1.14 26.29 12.75
C ALA A 429 -1.36 27.63 12.04
N LEU A 430 -2.45 27.78 11.30
CA LEU A 430 -2.85 29.05 10.68
C LEU A 430 -3.15 30.12 11.73
N ALA A 431 -3.93 29.78 12.76
CA ALA A 431 -4.25 30.71 13.84
C ALA A 431 -2.98 31.18 14.56
N GLY A 432 -2.06 30.26 14.88
CA GLY A 432 -0.76 30.58 15.47
C GLY A 432 0.07 31.49 14.56
N ALA A 433 0.22 31.12 13.29
CA ALA A 433 1.03 31.88 12.35
C ALA A 433 0.47 33.28 12.06
N LEU A 434 -0.86 33.46 12.07
CA LEU A 434 -1.54 34.73 11.81
C LEU A 434 -1.80 35.58 13.05
N THR A 435 -1.43 35.09 14.24
CA THR A 435 -1.51 35.85 15.49
C THR A 435 -0.12 36.13 16.03
N VAL A 436 0.64 35.10 16.38
CA VAL A 436 1.94 35.21 17.07
C VAL A 436 2.96 35.93 16.21
N ASN A 437 3.11 35.56 14.93
CA ASN A 437 4.12 36.19 14.06
C ASN A 437 3.80 37.67 13.78
N PRO A 438 2.55 38.06 13.40
CA PRO A 438 2.18 39.48 13.28
C PRO A 438 2.32 40.27 14.57
N LEU A 439 1.96 39.73 15.73
CA LEU A 439 2.11 40.42 17.01
C LEU A 439 3.59 40.71 17.32
N ALA A 440 4.46 39.71 17.15
CA ALA A 440 5.89 39.87 17.37
C ALA A 440 6.51 40.88 16.38
N ALA A 441 6.15 40.79 15.10
CA ALA A 441 6.60 41.72 14.07
C ALA A 441 6.10 43.16 14.31
N TYR A 442 4.83 43.31 14.69
CA TYR A 442 4.23 44.62 14.98
C TYR A 442 4.90 45.29 16.16
N ALA A 443 5.16 44.53 17.24
CA ALA A 443 5.88 45.05 18.41
C ALA A 443 7.27 45.59 18.02
N MET A 444 8.03 44.85 17.21
CA MET A 444 9.37 45.29 16.79
C MET A 444 9.34 46.48 15.83
N SER A 445 8.39 46.51 14.91
CA SER A 445 8.21 47.61 13.94
C SER A 445 7.77 48.89 14.63
N ARG A 446 6.72 48.82 15.46
CA ARG A 446 6.08 49.98 16.08
C ARG A 446 6.92 50.59 17.20
N PHE A 447 7.47 49.77 18.09
CA PHE A 447 8.25 50.26 19.24
C PHE A 447 9.71 50.52 18.90
N LYS A 448 10.14 50.26 17.67
CA LYS A 448 11.51 50.48 17.17
C LYS A 448 12.58 50.04 18.17
N LEU A 449 12.45 48.81 18.68
CA LEU A 449 13.36 48.29 19.70
C LEU A 449 14.80 48.38 19.16
N ARG A 450 15.71 48.96 19.94
CA ARG A 450 17.12 49.17 19.55
C ARG A 450 17.79 47.89 19.06
N GLU A 451 17.42 46.76 19.66
CA GLU A 451 18.00 45.44 19.40
C GLU A 451 17.19 44.61 18.38
N SER A 452 16.19 45.19 17.70
CA SER A 452 15.35 44.47 16.73
C SER A 452 16.19 43.72 15.68
N TYR A 453 17.28 44.33 15.22
CA TYR A 453 18.18 43.72 14.23
C TYR A 453 18.86 42.44 14.76
N HIS A 454 19.39 42.48 15.98
CA HIS A 454 20.03 41.32 16.60
C HIS A 454 19.04 40.18 16.87
N ILE A 455 17.82 40.53 17.31
CA ILE A 455 16.74 39.55 17.52
C ILE A 455 16.39 38.86 16.18
N LEU A 456 16.24 39.62 15.10
CA LEU A 456 15.94 39.05 13.78
C LEU A 456 17.08 38.17 13.27
N ILE A 457 18.33 38.60 13.39
CA ILE A 457 19.48 37.78 13.01
C ILE A 457 19.49 36.47 13.80
N PHE A 458 19.26 36.54 15.12
CA PHE A 458 19.19 35.35 15.94
C PHE A 458 18.08 34.39 15.47
N LEU A 459 16.88 34.91 15.21
CA LEU A 459 15.74 34.14 14.68
C LEU A 459 15.99 33.57 13.28
N LEU A 460 16.77 34.24 12.43
CA LEU A 460 17.16 33.73 11.11
C LEU A 460 18.30 32.71 11.22
N ALA A 461 19.23 32.90 12.17
CA ALA A 461 20.34 31.99 12.39
C ALA A 461 19.86 30.58 12.79
N THR A 462 18.79 30.48 13.59
CA THR A 462 18.18 29.19 13.95
C THR A 462 17.62 28.44 12.73
N MET A 463 17.29 29.14 11.66
CA MET A 463 16.82 28.54 10.40
C MET A 463 17.96 28.05 9.50
N THR A 464 19.22 28.31 9.89
CA THR A 464 20.40 27.73 9.21
C THR A 464 20.50 26.22 9.48
N PHE A 465 19.94 25.76 10.61
CA PHE A 465 19.89 24.34 10.94
C PHE A 465 18.75 23.67 10.14
N PRO A 466 19.03 22.54 9.47
CA PRO A 466 17.98 21.74 8.84
C PRO A 466 16.94 21.32 9.89
N ALA A 467 15.65 21.34 9.51
CA ALA A 467 14.56 21.01 10.42
C ALA A 467 14.68 19.57 10.99
N GLU A 468 15.29 18.67 10.21
CA GLU A 468 15.54 17.28 10.56
C GLU A 468 16.51 17.14 11.74
N VAL A 469 17.52 18.02 11.84
CA VAL A 469 18.49 18.01 12.94
C VAL A 469 17.81 18.39 14.26
N LEU A 470 16.85 19.31 14.21
CA LEU A 470 16.09 19.74 15.39
C LEU A 470 14.98 18.75 15.77
N MET A 471 14.72 17.72 14.97
CA MET A 471 13.59 16.81 15.20
C MET A 471 13.75 15.97 16.48
N ILE A 472 14.95 15.43 16.75
CA ILE A 472 15.23 14.66 17.97
C ILE A 472 15.15 15.57 19.22
N PRO A 473 15.83 16.73 19.26
CA PRO A 473 15.66 17.68 20.37
C PRO A 473 14.20 18.08 20.60
N ASN A 474 13.45 18.37 19.53
CA ASN A 474 12.04 18.73 19.62
C ASN A 474 11.20 17.58 20.20
N PHE A 475 11.48 16.34 19.80
CA PHE A 475 10.80 15.17 20.37
C PHE A 475 11.05 15.02 21.86
N LEU A 476 12.32 15.11 22.29
CA LEU A 476 12.67 15.03 23.70
C LEU A 476 12.00 16.16 24.50
N MET A 477 12.03 17.38 23.97
CA MET A 477 11.34 18.53 24.56
C MET A 477 9.83 18.30 24.69
N ILE A 478 9.17 17.71 23.69
CA ILE A 478 7.74 17.43 23.73
C ILE A 478 7.39 16.28 24.68
N LYS A 479 8.23 15.25 24.74
CA LYS A 479 8.07 14.09 25.61
C LYS A 479 8.23 14.45 27.10
N SER A 480 9.14 15.36 27.41
CA SER A 480 9.36 15.87 28.78
C SER A 480 9.25 17.40 28.79
N PHE A 481 8.05 17.91 28.48
CA PHE A 481 7.83 19.34 28.35
C PHE A 481 7.86 20.02 29.73
N PRO A 482 8.73 21.04 29.93
CA PRO A 482 8.94 21.67 31.22
C PRO A 482 7.86 22.73 31.52
N LEU A 483 6.58 22.33 31.55
CA LEU A 483 5.44 23.24 31.69
C LEU A 483 5.56 24.12 32.95
N ALA A 484 5.91 23.53 34.09
CA ALA A 484 6.07 24.26 35.35
C ALA A 484 7.15 25.34 35.24
N ALA A 485 8.27 25.04 34.57
CA ALA A 485 9.33 26.01 34.33
C ALA A 485 8.84 27.17 33.45
N VAL A 486 8.12 26.87 32.37
CA VAL A 486 7.56 27.89 31.47
C VAL A 486 6.57 28.80 32.20
N VAL A 487 5.59 28.22 32.92
CA VAL A 487 4.60 29.00 33.68
C VAL A 487 5.30 29.91 34.69
N LEU A 488 6.27 29.39 35.42
CA LEU A 488 7.01 30.12 36.43
C LEU A 488 7.86 31.27 35.84
N VAL A 489 8.52 31.04 34.70
CA VAL A 489 9.25 32.09 33.97
C VAL A 489 8.28 33.18 33.54
N LEU A 490 7.13 32.81 32.94
CA LEU A 490 6.11 33.77 32.52
C LEU A 490 5.53 34.55 33.69
N THR A 491 5.23 33.90 34.82
CA THR A 491 4.76 34.60 36.03
C THR A 491 5.82 35.50 36.60
N THR A 492 7.10 35.09 36.59
CA THR A 492 8.21 35.93 37.07
C THR A 492 8.38 37.16 36.19
N LEU A 493 8.30 37.01 34.86
CA LEU A 493 8.32 38.12 33.91
C LEU A 493 7.11 39.04 34.06
N ALA A 494 5.91 38.49 34.30
CA ALA A 494 4.70 39.28 34.52
C ALA A 494 4.75 40.06 35.84
N VAL A 495 5.19 39.42 36.93
CA VAL A 495 5.41 40.09 38.23
C VAL A 495 6.48 41.16 38.08
N PHE A 496 7.57 40.87 37.38
CA PHE A 496 8.60 41.85 37.06
C PHE A 496 8.03 43.06 36.32
N PHE A 497 7.27 42.82 35.25
CA PHE A 497 6.61 43.89 34.48
C PHE A 497 5.70 44.74 35.37
N LEU A 498 4.84 44.12 36.18
CA LEU A 498 3.96 44.84 37.12
C LEU A 498 4.75 45.64 38.16
N LEU A 499 5.83 45.07 38.72
CA LEU A 499 6.69 45.78 39.66
C LEU A 499 7.35 47.01 39.03
N THR A 500 7.80 46.91 37.78
CA THR A 500 8.35 48.08 37.07
C THR A 500 7.32 49.18 36.84
N GLN A 501 6.04 48.83 36.63
CA GLN A 501 4.94 49.80 36.51
C GLN A 501 4.62 50.47 37.85
N VAL A 502 4.61 49.70 38.95
CA VAL A 502 4.28 50.20 40.31
C VAL A 502 5.42 51.02 40.92
N MET A 503 6.67 50.60 40.75
CA MET A 503 7.83 51.24 41.39
C MET A 503 8.33 52.49 40.65
N GLY A 504 7.85 52.76 39.43
CA GLY A 504 8.22 53.94 38.62
C GLY A 504 9.72 54.07 38.31
N LYS A 505 10.17 55.27 37.90
CA LYS A 505 11.59 55.59 37.56
C LYS A 505 12.60 55.43 38.72
N ARG A 506 12.19 54.96 39.91
CA ARG A 506 13.05 54.84 41.09
C ARG A 506 14.09 53.71 40.99
N PHE A 507 13.86 52.71 40.14
CA PHE A 507 14.81 51.63 39.91
C PHE A 507 15.36 51.67 38.47
N PRO A 508 16.69 51.57 38.28
CA PRO A 508 17.25 51.43 36.94
C PRO A 508 16.79 50.11 36.33
N VAL A 509 16.17 50.19 35.14
CA VAL A 509 15.60 49.05 34.41
C VAL A 509 16.60 47.89 34.29
N ALA A 510 17.88 48.20 34.06
CA ALA A 510 18.95 47.21 33.99
C ALA A 510 19.13 46.40 35.29
N LEU A 511 19.10 47.04 36.46
CA LEU A 511 19.22 46.35 37.76
C LEU A 511 18.02 45.46 38.01
N SER A 512 16.82 45.96 37.70
CA SER A 512 15.58 45.21 37.86
C SER A 512 15.52 43.99 36.91
N ALA A 513 15.94 44.13 35.65
CA ALA A 513 16.02 43.04 34.68
C ALA A 513 17.07 41.98 35.08
N THR A 514 18.20 42.42 35.65
CA THR A 514 19.23 41.52 36.18
C THR A 514 18.71 40.72 37.37
N LEU A 515 17.97 41.35 38.28
CA LEU A 515 17.32 40.66 39.41
C LEU A 515 16.27 39.65 38.95
N ALA A 516 15.47 40.01 37.93
CA ALA A 516 14.50 39.08 37.35
C ALA A 516 15.20 37.88 36.68
N LEU A 517 16.29 38.12 35.93
CA LEU A 517 17.08 37.06 35.33
C LEU A 517 17.70 36.15 36.39
N VAL A 518 18.29 36.70 37.44
CA VAL A 518 18.87 35.95 38.55
C VAL A 518 17.81 35.13 39.28
N ALA A 519 16.62 35.71 39.52
CA ALA A 519 15.49 34.99 40.10
C ALA A 519 15.04 33.83 39.19
N ILE A 520 14.89 34.06 37.89
CA ILE A 520 14.54 33.00 36.92
C ILE A 520 15.60 31.88 36.96
N VAL A 521 16.88 32.22 36.85
CA VAL A 521 17.98 31.24 36.86
C VAL A 521 18.01 30.46 38.18
N PHE A 522 17.85 31.13 39.32
CA PHE A 522 17.81 30.50 40.63
C PHE A 522 16.65 29.51 40.73
N VAL A 523 15.44 29.93 40.35
CA VAL A 523 14.28 29.05 40.47
C VAL A 523 14.36 27.89 39.46
N LEU A 524 14.89 28.09 38.26
CA LEU A 524 15.10 27.02 37.28
C LEU A 524 16.13 25.99 37.74
N LEU A 525 17.30 26.43 38.22
CA LEU A 525 18.41 25.56 38.57
C LEU A 525 18.32 24.97 39.98
N ARG A 526 17.64 25.65 40.90
CA ARG A 526 17.59 25.26 42.32
C ARG A 526 16.17 25.04 42.82
N GLY A 527 15.24 25.92 42.47
CA GLY A 527 13.85 25.85 42.93
C GLY A 527 13.10 24.62 42.43
N LEU A 528 13.05 24.40 41.11
CA LEU A 528 12.30 23.30 40.51
C LEU A 528 12.84 21.92 40.92
N PRO A 529 14.16 21.64 40.89
CA PRO A 529 14.68 20.35 41.36
C PRO A 529 14.40 20.10 42.85
N TRP A 530 14.47 21.16 43.68
CA TRP A 530 14.14 21.05 45.10
C TRP A 530 12.65 20.72 45.32
N ILE A 531 11.75 21.37 44.56
CA ILE A 531 10.30 21.10 44.59
C ILE A 531 10.02 19.66 44.15
N GLU A 532 10.63 19.21 43.05
CA GLU A 532 10.49 17.84 42.53
C GLU A 532 10.90 16.80 43.57
N GLN A 533 12.09 16.99 44.17
CA GLN A 533 12.62 16.10 45.20
C GLN A 533 11.76 16.08 46.46
N ARG A 534 11.14 17.22 46.83
CA ARG A 534 10.40 17.34 48.08
C ARG A 534 8.94 16.90 47.97
N LEU A 535 8.27 17.20 46.85
CA LEU A 535 6.86 16.92 46.63
C LEU A 535 6.62 15.61 45.85
N GLY A 536 7.64 15.06 45.20
CA GLY A 536 7.51 13.84 44.39
C GLY A 536 6.61 13.99 43.16
N LEU A 537 6.26 15.23 42.79
CA LEU A 537 5.45 15.54 41.62
C LEU A 537 6.34 15.74 40.39
N PRO A 538 6.03 15.10 39.24
CA PRO A 538 6.80 15.31 38.03
C PRO A 538 6.65 16.76 37.56
N VAL A 539 7.79 17.46 37.44
CA VAL A 539 7.84 18.87 37.03
C VAL A 539 7.67 19.04 35.52
N SER A 540 7.86 17.95 34.77
CA SER A 540 7.64 17.87 33.33
C SER A 540 6.38 17.06 33.01
N VAL A 541 5.70 17.44 31.93
CA VAL A 541 4.52 16.76 31.40
C VAL A 541 4.79 16.29 29.98
N SER A 542 4.28 15.14 29.60
CA SER A 542 4.34 14.72 28.19
C SER A 542 3.22 15.40 27.43
N LEU A 543 3.57 16.13 26.36
CA LEU A 543 2.60 16.69 25.42
C LEU A 543 2.35 15.76 24.23
N MET A 544 2.98 14.59 24.18
CA MET A 544 2.81 13.63 23.08
C MET A 544 1.34 13.30 22.84
N ASN A 545 0.98 13.02 21.58
CA ASN A 545 -0.41 12.77 21.18
C ASN A 545 -1.38 13.94 21.49
N THR A 546 -0.91 15.18 21.47
CA THR A 546 -1.78 16.38 21.59
C THR A 546 -1.52 17.36 20.46
N PHE A 547 -2.50 18.23 20.16
CA PHE A 547 -2.31 19.30 19.18
C PHE A 547 -1.22 20.28 19.59
N TRP A 548 -1.05 20.54 20.89
CA TRP A 548 -0.01 21.44 21.40
C TRP A 548 1.39 20.96 21.02
N ALA A 549 1.62 19.65 21.03
CA ALA A 549 2.91 19.10 20.61
C ALA A 549 3.24 19.35 19.13
N LEU A 550 2.22 19.42 18.27
CA LEU A 550 2.39 19.69 16.84
C LEU A 550 2.58 21.19 16.53
N ILE A 551 2.09 22.06 17.40
CA ILE A 551 2.02 23.51 17.12
C ILE A 551 3.15 24.27 17.83
N LEU A 552 3.43 23.97 19.10
CA LEU A 552 4.35 24.76 19.93
C LEU A 552 5.74 24.94 19.30
N PRO A 553 6.39 23.91 18.72
CA PRO A 553 7.73 24.08 18.13
C PRO A 553 7.76 25.05 16.94
N GLY A 554 6.65 25.17 16.20
CA GLY A 554 6.55 26.01 15.00
C GLY A 554 5.76 27.30 15.19
N LEU A 555 5.25 27.56 16.40
CA LEU A 555 4.31 28.66 16.67
C LEU A 555 4.90 30.04 16.38
N ALA A 556 6.18 30.24 16.73
CA ALA A 556 6.95 31.43 16.42
C ALA A 556 7.94 31.12 15.30
N ASN A 557 7.73 31.71 14.12
CA ASN A 557 8.56 31.45 12.95
C ASN A 557 9.43 32.67 12.61
N GLY A 558 10.75 32.51 12.69
CA GLY A 558 11.71 33.60 12.46
C GLY A 558 11.57 34.27 11.09
N TYR A 559 11.42 33.49 10.03
CA TYR A 559 11.21 34.00 8.67
C TYR A 559 9.89 34.79 8.54
N GLY A 560 8.80 34.25 9.10
CA GLY A 560 7.51 34.92 9.07
C GLY A 560 7.53 36.27 9.80
N ILE A 561 8.17 36.31 10.98
CA ILE A 561 8.36 37.53 11.76
C ILE A 561 9.23 38.55 10.99
N PHE A 562 10.33 38.09 10.38
CA PHE A 562 11.22 38.94 9.59
C PHE A 562 10.49 39.59 8.39
N LEU A 563 9.76 38.79 7.61
CA LEU A 563 8.98 39.28 6.48
C LEU A 563 7.90 40.28 6.90
N LEU A 564 7.13 39.94 7.94
CA LEU A 564 6.05 40.79 8.44
C LEU A 564 6.60 42.11 8.97
N LYS A 565 7.73 42.11 9.68
CA LYS A 565 8.36 43.34 10.14
C LYS A 565 8.76 44.22 8.95
N GLY A 566 9.44 43.66 7.94
CA GLY A 566 9.83 44.41 6.75
C GLY A 566 8.63 45.03 6.02
N PHE A 567 7.50 44.32 6.00
CA PHE A 567 6.25 44.84 5.44
C PHE A 567 5.62 45.93 6.32
N PHE A 568 5.53 45.72 7.65
CA PHE A 568 4.96 46.69 8.58
C PHE A 568 5.76 48.00 8.61
N ASP A 569 7.09 47.94 8.49
CA ASP A 569 7.95 49.12 8.39
C ASP A 569 7.70 49.93 7.10
N SER A 570 7.16 49.30 6.06
CA SER A 570 6.82 49.96 4.79
C SER A 570 5.44 50.61 4.79
N LEU A 571 4.62 50.39 5.83
CA LEU A 571 3.29 50.99 5.92
C LEU A 571 3.39 52.50 6.18
N PRO A 572 2.51 53.32 5.58
CA PRO A 572 2.55 54.77 5.75
C PRO A 572 2.38 55.17 7.23
N PRO A 573 3.35 55.88 7.83
CA PRO A 573 3.29 56.27 9.24
C PRO A 573 2.11 57.20 9.54
N GLU A 574 1.66 57.97 8.55
CA GLU A 574 0.59 58.97 8.68
C GLU A 574 -0.74 58.34 9.11
N LEU A 575 -1.00 57.08 8.74
CA LEU A 575 -2.20 56.35 9.14
C LEU A 575 -2.20 56.05 10.65
N TYR A 576 -1.03 55.79 11.22
CA TYR A 576 -0.87 55.55 12.65
C TYR A 576 -0.95 56.87 13.43
N GLU A 577 -0.39 57.96 12.89
CA GLU A 577 -0.51 59.29 13.48
C GLU A 577 -1.96 59.77 13.51
N ALA A 578 -2.72 59.56 12.43
CA ALA A 578 -4.15 59.83 12.40
C ALA A 578 -4.92 59.01 13.44
N GLY A 579 -4.63 57.71 13.55
CA GLY A 579 -5.24 56.84 14.56
C GLY A 579 -4.95 57.31 15.99
N LEU A 580 -3.73 57.80 16.27
CA LEU A 580 -3.38 58.37 17.56
C LEU A 580 -4.14 59.67 17.85
N ILE A 581 -4.32 60.54 16.85
CA ILE A 581 -5.12 61.78 16.97
C ILE A 581 -6.58 61.44 17.29
N ASP A 582 -7.12 60.38 16.68
CA ASP A 582 -8.48 59.85 16.95
C ASP A 582 -8.59 59.06 18.27
N GLY A 583 -7.51 58.96 19.05
CA GLY A 583 -7.49 58.26 20.34
C GLY A 583 -7.49 56.73 20.25
N ALA A 584 -7.16 56.16 19.09
CA ALA A 584 -7.08 54.71 18.92
C ALA A 584 -5.89 54.11 19.68
N GLY A 585 -6.15 53.13 20.54
CA GLY A 585 -5.09 52.35 21.21
C GLY A 585 -4.32 51.44 20.25
N GLU A 586 -3.13 50.98 20.66
CA GLU A 586 -2.23 50.16 19.82
C GLU A 586 -2.87 48.85 19.31
N LEU A 587 -3.68 48.18 20.15
CA LEU A 587 -4.40 46.96 19.72
C LEU A 587 -5.47 47.27 18.66
N THR A 588 -6.11 48.44 18.77
CA THR A 588 -7.08 48.93 17.78
C THR A 588 -6.39 49.25 16.47
N MET A 589 -5.26 49.95 16.50
CA MET A 589 -4.46 50.24 15.30
C MET A 589 -3.95 48.96 14.64
N PHE A 590 -3.48 47.98 15.43
CA PHE A 590 -3.07 46.68 14.91
C PHE A 590 -4.20 45.98 14.13
N TRP A 591 -5.38 45.82 14.73
CA TRP A 591 -6.48 45.08 14.09
C TRP A 591 -7.22 45.86 13.00
N ARG A 592 -7.33 47.19 13.10
CA ARG A 592 -8.09 48.02 12.16
C ARG A 592 -7.25 48.65 11.04
N ILE A 593 -5.95 48.85 11.26
CA ILE A 593 -5.05 49.50 10.28
C ILE A 593 -4.05 48.48 9.74
N THR A 594 -3.17 47.95 10.61
CA THR A 594 -2.05 47.09 10.19
C THR A 594 -2.52 45.80 9.51
N MET A 595 -3.38 45.02 10.17
CA MET A 595 -3.80 43.71 9.68
C MET A 595 -4.58 43.80 8.34
N PRO A 596 -5.54 44.71 8.14
CA PRO A 596 -6.25 44.83 6.86
C PRO A 596 -5.37 45.27 5.69
N MET A 597 -4.39 46.13 5.92
CA MET A 597 -3.42 46.55 4.89
C MET A 597 -2.43 45.43 4.56
N SER A 598 -2.18 44.55 5.52
CA SER A 598 -1.22 43.45 5.40
C SER A 598 -1.82 42.16 4.84
N LYS A 599 -3.07 42.16 4.36
CA LYS A 599 -3.72 40.98 3.75
C LYS A 599 -2.85 40.24 2.72
N PRO A 600 -2.12 40.91 1.79
CA PRO A 600 -1.30 40.20 0.82
C PRO A 600 -0.15 39.41 1.46
N ILE A 601 0.59 40.02 2.39
CA ILE A 601 1.70 39.34 3.08
C ILE A 601 1.20 38.28 4.06
N LEU A 602 0.07 38.52 4.74
CA LEU A 602 -0.56 37.54 5.62
C LEU A 602 -1.02 36.30 4.86
N ALA A 603 -1.49 36.45 3.61
CA ALA A 603 -1.83 35.32 2.77
C ALA A 603 -0.61 34.46 2.42
N VAL A 604 0.56 35.07 2.21
CA VAL A 604 1.82 34.34 2.01
C VAL A 604 2.21 33.55 3.26
N ILE A 605 2.11 34.18 4.44
CA ILE A 605 2.37 33.50 5.73
C ILE A 605 1.38 32.36 5.98
N ALA A 606 0.09 32.58 5.71
CA ALA A 606 -0.94 31.56 5.83
C ALA A 606 -0.67 30.35 4.91
N LEU A 607 -0.31 30.60 3.65
CA LEU A 607 0.01 29.55 2.70
C LEU A 607 1.23 28.73 3.14
N GLY A 608 2.28 29.40 3.64
CA GLY A 608 3.45 28.73 4.20
C GLY A 608 3.10 27.86 5.42
N ALA A 609 2.28 28.39 6.34
CA ALA A 609 1.84 27.66 7.52
C ALA A 609 0.95 26.44 7.16
N PHE A 610 0.04 26.60 6.19
CA PHE A 610 -0.75 25.48 5.65
C PHE A 610 0.15 24.41 5.04
N GLY A 611 1.10 24.78 4.17
CA GLY A 611 2.02 23.83 3.53
C GLY A 611 2.88 23.09 4.55
N ALA A 612 3.40 23.80 5.55
CA ALA A 612 4.18 23.22 6.64
C ALA A 612 3.34 22.22 7.46
N ALA A 613 2.14 22.59 7.90
CA ALA A 613 1.29 21.73 8.71
C ALA A 613 0.78 20.51 7.93
N TYR A 614 0.33 20.71 6.69
CA TYR A 614 -0.19 19.62 5.86
C TYR A 614 0.91 18.63 5.45
N GLY A 615 2.13 19.12 5.21
CA GLY A 615 3.29 18.31 4.83
C GLY A 615 4.12 17.77 6.00
N ALA A 616 3.75 18.02 7.26
CA ALA A 616 4.51 17.66 8.45
C ALA A 616 4.47 16.15 8.79
N PHE A 617 4.74 15.28 7.81
CA PHE A 617 4.69 13.82 7.98
C PHE A 617 5.64 13.33 9.07
N MET A 618 6.95 13.58 8.95
CA MET A 618 7.95 13.07 9.89
C MET A 618 7.73 13.59 11.31
N HIS A 619 7.35 14.86 11.45
CA HIS A 619 7.07 15.47 12.74
C HIS A 619 5.83 14.83 13.40
N ALA A 620 4.73 14.67 12.66
CA ALA A 620 3.52 14.06 13.17
C ALA A 620 3.72 12.57 13.49
N PHE A 621 4.39 11.81 12.63
CA PHE A 621 4.66 10.39 12.85
C PHE A 621 5.44 10.13 14.14
N LEU A 622 6.38 11.01 14.46
CA LEU A 622 7.27 10.84 15.61
C LEU A 622 6.65 11.30 16.93
N ILE A 623 5.76 12.31 16.90
CA ILE A 623 5.12 12.89 18.09
C ILE A 623 3.75 12.27 18.40
N CYS A 624 2.99 11.92 17.37
CA CYS A 624 1.66 11.32 17.48
C CYS A 624 1.79 9.81 17.25
N GLN A 625 2.11 9.08 18.31
CA GLN A 625 2.20 7.62 18.30
C GLN A 625 0.82 6.93 18.38
N ASP A 626 -0.20 7.58 18.94
CA ASP A 626 -1.57 7.07 18.99
C ASP A 626 -2.27 7.25 17.62
N PRO A 627 -2.79 6.17 16.99
CA PRO A 627 -3.54 6.25 15.73
C PRO A 627 -4.71 7.25 15.73
N LYS A 628 -5.29 7.55 16.89
CA LYS A 628 -6.36 8.56 17.02
C LYS A 628 -5.89 9.98 16.72
N MET A 629 -4.59 10.25 16.83
CA MET A 629 -3.95 11.54 16.60
C MET A 629 -3.09 11.58 15.34
N TRP A 630 -3.17 10.57 14.49
CA TRP A 630 -2.46 10.57 13.21
C TRP A 630 -3.07 11.57 12.23
N THR A 631 -2.19 12.30 11.54
CA THR A 631 -2.57 13.16 10.42
C THR A 631 -2.79 12.32 9.16
N LEU A 632 -3.40 12.92 8.14
CA LEU A 632 -3.69 12.27 6.86
C LEU A 632 -2.42 11.68 6.24
N MET A 633 -1.30 12.40 6.28
CA MET A 633 -0.03 11.92 5.73
C MET A 633 0.49 10.67 6.44
N VAL A 634 0.27 10.54 7.75
CA VAL A 634 0.68 9.35 8.51
C VAL A 634 -0.19 8.14 8.14
N PHE A 635 -1.51 8.32 8.04
CA PHE A 635 -2.41 7.26 7.57
C PHE A 635 -2.15 6.84 6.13
N LEU A 636 -1.80 7.79 5.26
CA LEU A 636 -1.42 7.46 3.88
C LEU A 636 -0.10 6.70 3.82
N TYR A 637 0.83 6.92 4.75
CA TYR A 637 2.02 6.09 4.88
C TYR A 637 1.67 4.66 5.29
N GLU A 638 0.77 4.45 6.25
CA GLU A 638 0.27 3.11 6.60
C GLU A 638 -0.40 2.43 5.38
N PHE A 639 -1.26 3.16 4.66
CA PHE A 639 -1.87 2.70 3.41
C PHE A 639 -0.80 2.24 2.39
N GLN A 640 0.31 2.96 2.31
CA GLN A 640 1.42 2.59 1.42
C GLN A 640 2.11 1.28 1.80
N GLN A 641 2.11 0.89 3.07
CA GLN A 641 2.71 -0.36 3.52
C GLN A 641 1.81 -1.58 3.29
N MET A 642 0.52 -1.38 3.06
CA MET A 642 -0.46 -2.47 2.91
C MET A 642 -0.99 -2.67 1.48
N HIS A 643 -0.72 -1.73 0.57
CA HIS A 643 -1.37 -1.70 -0.75
C HIS A 643 -0.38 -1.62 -1.92
N THR A 644 -0.85 -2.07 -3.10
CA THR A 644 -0.05 -2.09 -4.33
C THR A 644 0.35 -0.69 -4.81
N VAL A 645 1.47 -0.58 -5.53
CA VAL A 645 1.98 0.69 -6.09
C VAL A 645 0.92 1.53 -6.82
N PRO A 646 0.03 1.00 -7.68
CA PRO A 646 -0.99 1.83 -8.31
C PRO A 646 -1.99 2.48 -7.34
N MET A 647 -2.35 1.76 -6.27
CA MET A 647 -3.20 2.30 -5.21
C MET A 647 -2.47 3.38 -4.42
N VAL A 648 -1.17 3.19 -4.17
CA VAL A 648 -0.30 4.22 -3.57
C VAL A 648 -0.27 5.48 -4.42
N MET A 649 -0.11 5.35 -5.74
CA MET A 649 -0.12 6.51 -6.64
C MET A 649 -1.48 7.22 -6.60
N ALA A 650 -2.58 6.47 -6.54
CA ALA A 650 -3.91 7.06 -6.33
C ALA A 650 -4.04 7.79 -4.99
N SER A 651 -3.45 7.25 -3.92
CA SER A 651 -3.48 7.89 -2.60
C SER A 651 -2.69 9.20 -2.58
N LEU A 652 -1.55 9.26 -3.27
CA LEU A 652 -0.77 10.48 -3.46
C LEU A 652 -1.51 11.53 -4.29
N VAL A 653 -2.23 11.13 -5.34
CA VAL A 653 -3.09 12.04 -6.11
C VAL A 653 -4.17 12.64 -5.22
N VAL A 654 -4.84 11.81 -4.40
CA VAL A 654 -5.86 12.30 -3.44
C VAL A 654 -5.23 13.25 -2.42
N ALA A 655 -4.03 12.93 -1.92
CA ALA A 655 -3.28 13.79 -1.00
C ALA A 655 -2.90 15.15 -1.61
N ALA A 656 -2.75 15.24 -2.94
CA ALA A 656 -2.45 16.49 -3.63
C ALA A 656 -3.69 17.38 -3.86
N LEU A 657 -4.91 16.85 -3.72
CA LEU A 657 -6.13 17.62 -3.99
C LEU A 657 -6.32 18.83 -3.05
N PRO A 658 -6.13 18.72 -1.72
CA PRO A 658 -6.31 19.86 -0.83
C PRO A 658 -5.34 21.00 -1.10
N THR A 659 -4.07 20.70 -1.40
CA THR A 659 -3.06 21.71 -1.71
C THR A 659 -3.35 22.39 -3.05
N LEU A 660 -3.78 21.62 -4.06
CA LEU A 660 -4.21 22.15 -5.35
C LEU A 660 -5.43 23.08 -5.20
N LEU A 661 -6.42 22.69 -4.39
CA LEU A 661 -7.61 23.49 -4.14
C LEU A 661 -7.26 24.83 -3.47
N VAL A 662 -6.40 24.79 -2.44
CA VAL A 662 -5.91 26.00 -1.77
C VAL A 662 -5.17 26.91 -2.77
N PHE A 663 -4.32 26.34 -3.63
CA PHE A 663 -3.64 27.11 -4.66
C PHE A 663 -4.61 27.79 -5.64
N ILE A 664 -5.59 27.05 -6.19
CA ILE A 664 -6.56 27.60 -7.16
C ILE A 664 -7.35 28.77 -6.54
N VAL A 665 -7.71 28.68 -5.27
CA VAL A 665 -8.44 29.74 -4.55
C VAL A 665 -7.52 30.92 -4.24
N CYS A 666 -6.27 30.68 -3.85
CA CYS A 666 -5.35 31.71 -3.37
C CYS A 666 -4.46 32.36 -4.44
N GLN A 667 -4.35 31.79 -5.66
CA GLN A 667 -3.41 32.24 -6.70
C GLN A 667 -3.50 33.75 -7.01
N ASN A 668 -4.70 34.32 -7.06
CA ASN A 668 -4.90 35.74 -7.34
C ASN A 668 -4.36 36.64 -6.23
N ILE A 669 -4.38 36.18 -4.98
CA ILE A 669 -3.86 36.90 -3.83
C ILE A 669 -2.33 36.79 -3.80
N ILE A 670 -1.80 35.59 -4.08
CA ILE A 670 -0.36 35.33 -4.16
C ILE A 670 0.29 36.23 -5.21
N LEU A 671 -0.29 36.32 -6.41
CA LEU A 671 0.23 37.16 -7.50
C LEU A 671 0.28 38.65 -7.15
N ARG A 672 -0.63 39.14 -6.29
CA ARG A 672 -0.61 40.53 -5.80
C ARG A 672 0.43 40.76 -4.71
N GLY A 673 0.74 39.74 -3.89
CA GLY A 673 1.71 39.82 -2.79
C GLY A 673 3.19 39.78 -3.21
N ILE A 674 3.50 39.29 -4.42
CA ILE A 674 4.87 39.19 -4.95
C ILE A 674 5.46 40.55 -5.35
N VAL A 675 4.64 41.60 -5.44
CA VAL A 675 5.14 42.97 -5.65
C VAL A 675 5.76 43.46 -4.34
N ILE A 676 7.03 43.08 -4.12
CA ILE A 676 7.85 43.60 -3.03
C ILE A 676 7.84 45.14 -3.15
N PRO A 677 7.52 45.89 -2.08
CA PRO A 677 7.79 47.31 -2.06
C PRO A 677 9.29 47.47 -2.29
N THR A 678 9.69 47.93 -3.47
CA THR A 678 11.08 48.27 -3.73
C THR A 678 11.51 49.26 -2.67
N PHE A 679 12.46 48.87 -1.82
CA PHE A 679 13.13 49.77 -0.88
C PHE A 679 13.51 51.03 -1.68
N LYS A 680 12.91 52.15 -1.30
CA LYS A 680 13.32 53.47 -1.77
C LYS A 680 14.43 53.99 -0.88
#